data_AF-A0A959YAW7-F1
#
_entry.id   AF-A0A959YAW7-F1
#
_cell.length_a   1.000
_cell.length_b   1.000
_cell.length_c   1.000
_cell.angle_alpha   90.00
_cell.angle_beta   90.00
_cell.angle_gamma   90.00
#
_symmetry.space_group_name_H-M   'P 1'
#
loop_
_entity.id
_entity.type
_entity.pdbx_description
1 polymer ?
#
loop_
_entity_poly.entity_id
_entity_poly.type
_entity_poly.pdbx_seq_one_letter_code
_entity_poly.pdbx_strand_id
1 'polypeptide(L)'
;EFAAAALAGTFSLEDAVRLVAERGRMMEELPGGTMLSIRAAEEVVLPLLPEGCSIAANNGPQLCVASGPDDAIAALQQQLEKDGVQCKTLHTSHAFHSPMMDPIVAPYRKVVESVERHAPRIPIISTVTAKWLTDEEAISPEYWSGHLRATVRFAQAVQFAWNNEELTGDPVMLEVGPRTTASTLARQQSADPKRQVAVPSLGDHAGDGIELVQLLKAVGGLWRAGVTIDRERFEEGEQRRRIPIPTYAFERVRHWVDPVELVVQGGMVKAAAPAAEAADVPSDASPKERLIIRIKDLLESSSGIELQDVSNDTTFLEMGLDSLFLTQVAMSLQKKFGVKVTFRQLNEELPNLDRLADFLLEHGADGTTTEQTKAAPSTNGPATDATEDAPELKKVFGAQARIQKEKKDDLTPEQRAWFNDFVQRYTSRTAKSKAFTQQHRKEMADPRVVTGFKPQLKELTYQVVVDRSEGCHLWDLDGNEYIDILSGFGSSLFGYMPDFIRKACHEQLDRGIEIGPMHPLAADVCHLLCELTGGERAAVCNTGSEAVLGAMRMARTVTGRSLIISFSGSYHGINDEVIIRGSKSKRSYPGAPGIMPEAVHNMLVLDYGTPESLEIIRERCHEAAAILVEPVQSRRMEFRPVDFLQELRQITEEHGTALIFDEVITGFRMHPNGAQSLFGIEADIGTYGKVIGGGMPIGAMIGRSKWMDALDGGPWQFGDDSVPEAGVTYFAGTFVRHPLTMAAAKAALVHLKEQGPALQERLNDMTADMVRRVNDLFDEHRLPFRWVTFGSAFKTKYDDTVENTELFFMLMRLHGVHVLDFPHFLTTAHTEADVDRIVEAVEKTCIELRASGLMPERTYPIETVNGVLGAAGDPRERIIRADNPPRPGARLGSTPDGGAAWFVPDPEREGKYLMLVEA
;
A
#
# COMPACT_ATOMS: atom_id res chain seq x y z
N GLU A 1 31.63 -34.29 -9.69
CA GLU A 1 32.93 -34.89 -9.29
C GLU A 1 33.91 -35.10 -10.46
N PHE A 2 33.64 -35.92 -11.48
CA PHE A 2 34.61 -36.21 -12.56
C PHE A 2 35.36 -34.99 -13.15
N ALA A 3 34.68 -33.85 -13.34
CA ALA A 3 35.32 -32.61 -13.78
C ALA A 3 36.31 -32.02 -12.74
N ALA A 4 35.95 -32.02 -11.46
CA ALA A 4 36.85 -31.60 -10.37
C ALA A 4 38.05 -32.54 -10.23
N ALA A 5 37.84 -33.85 -10.42
CA ALA A 5 38.88 -34.86 -10.44
C ALA A 5 39.86 -34.67 -11.60
N ALA A 6 39.38 -34.35 -12.81
CA ALA A 6 40.25 -33.99 -13.94
C ALA A 6 41.06 -32.71 -13.66
N LEU A 7 40.43 -31.66 -13.11
CA LEU A 7 41.13 -30.42 -12.74
C LEU A 7 42.16 -30.61 -11.61
N ALA A 8 41.89 -31.50 -10.66
CA ALA A 8 42.85 -31.91 -9.63
C ALA A 8 43.94 -32.86 -10.15
N GLY A 9 43.85 -33.35 -11.39
CA GLY A 9 44.81 -34.27 -11.99
C GLY A 9 44.66 -35.74 -11.57
N THR A 10 43.49 -36.13 -11.05
CA THR A 10 43.16 -37.53 -10.74
C THR A 10 43.05 -38.39 -12.01
N PHE A 11 42.59 -37.81 -13.13
CA PHE A 11 42.65 -38.42 -14.47
C PHE A 11 43.07 -37.37 -15.51
N SER A 12 43.40 -37.80 -16.72
CA SER A 12 43.45 -36.90 -17.89
C SER A 12 42.04 -36.38 -18.26
N LEU A 13 41.98 -35.31 -19.06
CA LEU A 13 40.70 -34.81 -19.58
C LEU A 13 40.06 -35.83 -20.53
N GLU A 14 40.88 -36.43 -21.39
CA GLU A 14 40.53 -37.46 -22.35
C GLU A 14 39.90 -38.68 -21.65
N ASP A 15 40.51 -39.13 -20.55
CA ASP A 15 39.99 -40.23 -19.75
C ASP A 15 38.72 -39.85 -19.01
N ALA A 16 38.64 -38.65 -18.42
CA ALA A 16 37.42 -38.19 -17.76
C ALA A 16 36.23 -38.13 -18.73
N VAL A 17 36.46 -37.67 -19.98
CA VAL A 17 35.45 -37.70 -21.06
C VAL A 17 35.08 -39.13 -21.42
N ARG A 18 36.05 -40.04 -21.56
CA ARG A 18 35.82 -41.47 -21.85
C ARG A 18 34.97 -42.15 -20.76
N LEU A 19 35.26 -41.88 -19.49
CA LEU A 19 34.51 -42.40 -18.34
C LEU A 19 33.06 -41.90 -18.38
N VAL A 20 32.83 -40.60 -18.59
CA VAL A 20 31.47 -40.04 -18.68
C VAL A 20 30.71 -40.60 -19.89
N ALA A 21 31.36 -40.76 -21.05
CA ALA A 21 30.74 -41.29 -22.26
C ALA A 21 30.28 -42.75 -22.12
N GLU A 22 31.15 -43.64 -21.63
CA GLU A 22 30.78 -45.04 -21.38
C GLU A 22 29.74 -45.18 -20.26
N ARG A 23 29.79 -44.30 -19.23
CA ARG A 23 28.76 -44.24 -18.19
C ARG A 23 27.38 -43.98 -18.79
N GLY A 24 27.28 -42.95 -19.65
CA GLY A 24 26.05 -42.59 -20.34
C GLY A 24 25.55 -43.71 -21.25
N ARG A 25 26.44 -44.30 -22.06
CA ARG A 25 26.11 -45.41 -22.97
C ARG A 25 25.57 -46.64 -22.22
N MET A 26 26.17 -47.02 -21.09
CA MET A 26 25.68 -48.14 -20.27
C MET A 26 24.38 -47.81 -19.54
N MET A 27 24.20 -46.56 -19.10
CA MET A 27 22.94 -46.10 -18.51
C MET A 27 21.77 -46.15 -19.51
N GLU A 28 22.02 -45.85 -20.79
CA GLU A 28 21.02 -45.89 -21.87
C GLU A 28 20.49 -47.31 -22.15
N GLU A 29 21.30 -48.35 -21.87
CA GLU A 29 20.94 -49.77 -22.07
C GLU A 29 20.00 -50.35 -20.98
N LEU A 30 19.71 -49.59 -19.92
CA LEU A 30 18.88 -50.03 -18.80
C LEU A 30 17.36 -49.80 -19.02
N PRO A 31 16.49 -50.53 -18.30
CA PRO A 31 15.07 -50.19 -18.24
C PRO A 31 14.88 -48.80 -17.61
N GLY A 32 13.97 -48.01 -18.20
CA GLY A 32 13.59 -46.69 -17.69
C GLY A 32 13.04 -46.74 -16.26
N GLY A 33 13.09 -45.60 -15.58
CA GLY A 33 12.63 -45.45 -14.20
C GLY A 33 12.57 -43.99 -13.79
N THR A 34 11.84 -43.69 -12.71
CA THR A 34 11.51 -42.32 -12.32
C THR A 34 12.39 -41.79 -11.19
N MET A 35 12.68 -40.50 -11.22
CA MET A 35 13.24 -39.75 -10.10
C MET A 35 12.24 -38.68 -9.62
N LEU A 36 12.07 -38.55 -8.31
CA LEU A 36 11.07 -37.68 -7.67
C LEU A 36 11.75 -36.73 -6.69
N SER A 37 11.69 -35.43 -6.96
CA SER A 37 12.07 -34.38 -6.02
C SER A 37 10.99 -34.25 -4.94
N ILE A 38 11.39 -34.20 -3.67
CA ILE A 38 10.49 -34.21 -2.50
C ILE A 38 10.88 -33.05 -1.58
N ARG A 39 9.91 -32.22 -1.20
CA ARG A 39 10.09 -31.10 -0.25
C ARG A 39 10.01 -31.57 1.21
N ALA A 40 10.91 -32.47 1.60
CA ALA A 40 11.07 -32.96 2.96
C ALA A 40 12.53 -33.34 3.24
N ALA A 41 12.88 -33.50 4.52
CA ALA A 41 14.18 -33.99 4.97
C ALA A 41 14.41 -35.48 4.58
N GLU A 42 15.67 -35.86 4.36
CA GLU A 42 16.08 -37.25 4.03
C GLU A 42 15.54 -38.25 5.07
N GLU A 43 15.60 -37.88 6.35
CA GLU A 43 15.19 -38.66 7.51
C GLU A 43 13.67 -38.91 7.58
N VAL A 44 12.86 -38.03 6.99
CA VAL A 44 11.39 -38.16 6.91
C VAL A 44 10.98 -39.08 5.76
N VAL A 45 11.73 -39.05 4.65
CA VAL A 45 11.43 -39.83 3.44
C VAL A 45 11.97 -41.27 3.53
N LEU A 46 13.14 -41.47 4.15
CA LEU A 46 13.78 -42.79 4.27
C LEU A 46 12.84 -43.90 4.82
N PRO A 47 12.03 -43.71 5.88
CA PRO A 47 11.10 -44.73 6.37
C PRO A 47 9.91 -45.02 5.45
N LEU A 48 9.65 -44.15 4.47
CA LEU A 48 8.52 -44.23 3.54
C LEU A 48 8.91 -44.80 2.18
N LEU A 49 10.22 -44.99 1.91
CA LEU A 49 10.70 -45.50 0.62
C LEU A 49 10.19 -46.92 0.33
N PRO A 50 9.52 -47.15 -0.82
CA PRO A 50 9.15 -48.49 -1.25
C PRO A 50 10.37 -49.35 -1.59
N GLU A 51 10.16 -50.67 -1.64
CA GLU A 51 11.17 -51.62 -2.11
C GLU A 51 11.60 -51.27 -3.56
N GLY A 52 12.90 -51.36 -3.84
CA GLY A 52 13.48 -50.95 -5.12
C GLY A 52 13.76 -49.45 -5.28
N CYS A 53 13.34 -48.60 -4.34
CA CYS A 53 13.68 -47.17 -4.33
C CYS A 53 14.96 -46.85 -3.53
N SER A 54 15.51 -45.66 -3.73
CA SER A 54 16.61 -45.08 -2.91
C SER A 54 16.58 -43.56 -2.97
N ILE A 55 17.15 -42.90 -1.96
CA ILE A 55 17.47 -41.46 -2.06
C ILE A 55 18.64 -41.31 -3.05
N ALA A 56 18.36 -40.67 -4.18
CA ALA A 56 19.35 -40.34 -5.19
C ALA A 56 20.19 -39.12 -4.83
N ALA A 57 19.59 -38.11 -4.18
CA ALA A 57 20.28 -36.89 -3.77
C ALA A 57 19.68 -36.27 -2.51
N ASN A 58 20.51 -35.64 -1.70
CA ASN A 58 20.12 -34.71 -0.65
C ASN A 58 20.67 -33.32 -1.01
N ASN A 59 19.76 -32.40 -1.35
CA ASN A 59 20.08 -31.07 -1.89
C ASN A 59 19.74 -29.93 -0.91
N GLY A 60 18.91 -30.19 0.10
CA GLY A 60 18.42 -29.21 1.08
C GLY A 60 17.98 -29.86 2.39
N PRO A 61 17.95 -29.14 3.52
CA PRO A 61 17.42 -29.66 4.79
C PRO A 61 15.95 -30.10 4.69
N GLN A 62 15.23 -29.58 3.69
CA GLN A 62 13.87 -29.96 3.31
C GLN A 62 13.77 -30.24 1.79
N LEU A 63 14.82 -30.81 1.18
CA LEU A 63 14.84 -31.15 -0.25
C LEU A 63 15.73 -32.38 -0.52
N CYS A 64 15.10 -33.52 -0.75
CA CYS A 64 15.76 -34.73 -1.25
C CYS A 64 15.14 -35.21 -2.57
N VAL A 65 15.80 -36.16 -3.23
CA VAL A 65 15.31 -36.80 -4.46
C VAL A 65 15.27 -38.30 -4.23
N ALA A 66 14.10 -38.93 -4.40
CA ALA A 66 13.95 -40.38 -4.46
C ALA A 66 14.09 -40.88 -5.91
N SER A 67 14.46 -42.14 -6.10
CA SER A 67 14.65 -42.77 -7.40
C SER A 67 14.31 -44.26 -7.34
N GLY A 68 13.62 -44.79 -8.36
CA GLY A 68 13.29 -46.21 -8.46
C GLY A 68 12.29 -46.50 -9.59
N PRO A 69 11.65 -47.68 -9.57
CA PRO A 69 10.61 -48.05 -10.53
C PRO A 69 9.45 -47.05 -10.57
N ASP A 70 8.84 -46.88 -11.75
CA ASP A 70 7.82 -45.84 -11.98
C ASP A 70 6.58 -46.00 -11.08
N ASP A 71 6.15 -47.24 -10.87
CA ASP A 71 5.01 -47.60 -10.01
C ASP A 71 5.32 -47.38 -8.52
N ALA A 72 6.52 -47.78 -8.08
CA ALA A 72 7.01 -47.57 -6.73
C ALA A 72 7.12 -46.06 -6.41
N ILE A 73 7.69 -45.26 -7.32
CA ILE A 73 7.81 -43.82 -7.15
C ILE A 73 6.45 -43.12 -7.19
N ALA A 74 5.51 -43.56 -8.05
CA ALA A 74 4.14 -43.04 -8.06
C ALA A 74 3.40 -43.34 -6.74
N ALA A 75 3.60 -44.51 -6.14
CA ALA A 75 3.02 -44.86 -4.84
C ALA A 75 3.60 -44.00 -3.71
N LEU A 76 4.93 -43.78 -3.70
CA LEU A 76 5.60 -42.87 -2.76
C LEU A 76 5.07 -41.44 -2.89
N GLN A 77 4.93 -40.93 -4.12
CA GLN A 77 4.38 -39.60 -4.39
C GLN A 77 2.98 -39.44 -3.82
N GLN A 78 2.06 -40.39 -4.09
CA GLN A 78 0.69 -40.32 -3.59
C GLN A 78 0.60 -40.34 -2.05
N GLN A 79 1.45 -41.13 -1.38
CA GLN A 79 1.48 -41.15 0.08
C GLN A 79 2.01 -39.84 0.66
N LEU A 80 3.10 -39.31 0.10
CA LEU A 80 3.68 -38.03 0.54
C LEU A 80 2.72 -36.85 0.32
N GLU A 81 2.08 -36.76 -0.85
CA GLU A 81 1.12 -35.70 -1.16
C GLU A 81 -0.12 -35.75 -0.25
N LYS A 82 -0.58 -36.95 0.11
CA LYS A 82 -1.65 -37.14 1.09
C LYS A 82 -1.29 -36.65 2.49
N ASP A 83 -0.01 -36.79 2.88
CA ASP A 83 0.53 -36.30 4.15
C ASP A 83 0.96 -34.81 4.06
N GLY A 84 0.64 -34.13 2.94
CA GLY A 84 0.89 -32.69 2.73
C GLY A 84 2.27 -32.32 2.18
N VAL A 85 3.10 -33.31 1.83
CA VAL A 85 4.47 -33.09 1.34
C VAL A 85 4.47 -32.89 -0.18
N GLN A 86 4.99 -31.75 -0.64
CA GLN A 86 5.06 -31.44 -2.06
C GLN A 86 6.12 -32.30 -2.78
N CYS A 87 5.72 -32.87 -3.91
CA CYS A 87 6.55 -33.75 -4.73
C CYS A 87 6.56 -33.31 -6.20
N LYS A 88 7.62 -33.63 -6.96
CA LYS A 88 7.70 -33.41 -8.41
C LYS A 88 8.61 -34.41 -9.11
N THR A 89 8.07 -35.07 -10.13
CA THR A 89 8.84 -35.91 -11.06
C THR A 89 9.91 -35.08 -11.79
N LEU A 90 11.14 -35.58 -11.82
CA LEU A 90 12.25 -35.01 -12.59
C LEU A 90 12.24 -35.58 -14.00
N HIS A 91 12.70 -34.78 -14.98
CA HIS A 91 12.81 -35.23 -16.36
C HIS A 91 14.11 -35.99 -16.59
N THR A 92 14.10 -37.28 -16.24
CA THR A 92 15.20 -38.23 -16.41
C THR A 92 14.72 -39.46 -17.13
N SER A 93 15.56 -40.06 -17.99
CA SER A 93 15.24 -41.30 -18.71
C SER A 93 15.24 -42.54 -17.81
N HIS A 94 16.00 -42.48 -16.71
CA HIS A 94 16.29 -43.61 -15.83
C HIS A 94 16.33 -43.17 -14.36
N ALA A 95 16.07 -44.10 -13.45
CA ALA A 95 16.21 -43.90 -12.01
C ALA A 95 17.69 -43.98 -11.58
N PHE A 96 18.47 -42.94 -11.87
CA PHE A 96 19.88 -42.85 -11.45
C PHE A 96 20.02 -42.89 -9.93
N HIS A 97 21.14 -43.45 -9.42
CA HIS A 97 21.41 -43.61 -7.99
C HIS A 97 20.43 -44.54 -7.24
N SER A 98 19.74 -45.42 -7.97
CA SER A 98 18.84 -46.46 -7.45
C SER A 98 19.38 -47.88 -7.71
N PRO A 99 18.78 -48.95 -7.12
CA PRO A 99 19.08 -50.35 -7.47
C PRO A 99 18.96 -50.67 -8.96
N MET A 100 18.21 -49.88 -9.75
CA MET A 100 18.10 -50.08 -11.19
C MET A 100 19.43 -49.90 -11.93
N MET A 101 20.42 -49.25 -11.30
CA MET A 101 21.78 -49.08 -11.83
C MET A 101 22.69 -50.28 -11.54
N ASP A 102 22.32 -51.19 -10.63
CA ASP A 102 23.16 -52.33 -10.21
C ASP A 102 23.68 -53.20 -11.38
N PRO A 103 22.93 -53.48 -12.47
CA PRO A 103 23.41 -54.30 -13.58
C PRO A 103 24.65 -53.74 -14.31
N ILE A 104 24.86 -52.42 -14.27
CA ILE A 104 25.97 -51.76 -14.98
C ILE A 104 27.14 -51.35 -14.07
N VAL A 105 27.03 -51.47 -12.74
CA VAL A 105 28.12 -51.12 -11.81
C VAL A 105 29.39 -51.92 -12.10
N ALA A 106 29.27 -53.26 -12.22
CA ALA A 106 30.41 -54.13 -12.50
C ALA A 106 30.96 -54.01 -13.94
N PRO A 107 30.13 -53.90 -15.00
CA PRO A 107 30.60 -53.50 -16.33
C PRO A 107 31.34 -52.15 -16.37
N TYR A 108 30.78 -51.11 -15.74
CA TYR A 108 31.36 -49.77 -15.74
C TYR A 108 32.67 -49.71 -14.96
N ARG A 109 32.79 -50.44 -13.84
CA ARG A 109 34.03 -50.60 -13.09
C ARG A 109 35.21 -51.04 -13.97
N LYS A 110 35.00 -51.93 -14.94
CA LYS A 110 36.06 -52.36 -15.88
C LYS A 110 36.51 -51.24 -16.81
N VAL A 111 35.60 -50.33 -17.17
CA VAL A 111 35.94 -49.11 -17.92
C VAL A 111 36.78 -48.19 -17.04
N VAL A 112 36.38 -47.99 -15.78
CA VAL A 112 37.18 -47.23 -14.81
C VAL A 112 38.58 -47.83 -14.68
N GLU A 113 38.70 -49.14 -14.43
CA GLU A 113 39.97 -49.87 -14.33
C GLU A 113 40.90 -49.67 -15.55
N SER A 114 40.35 -49.40 -16.74
CA SER A 114 41.10 -49.15 -17.98
C SER A 114 41.65 -47.72 -18.16
N VAL A 115 41.46 -46.86 -17.16
CA VAL A 115 41.95 -45.48 -17.07
C VAL A 115 43.03 -45.38 -15.98
N GLU A 116 44.04 -44.53 -16.18
CA GLU A 116 45.04 -44.23 -15.16
C GLU A 116 44.49 -43.25 -14.10
N ARG A 117 44.82 -43.46 -12.83
CA ARG A 117 44.31 -42.68 -11.70
C ARG A 117 45.42 -42.23 -10.76
N HIS A 118 45.35 -40.99 -10.28
CA HIS A 118 46.30 -40.40 -9.34
C HIS A 118 45.62 -39.71 -8.16
N ALA A 119 46.36 -39.50 -7.07
CA ALA A 119 45.94 -38.65 -5.96
C ALA A 119 45.67 -37.20 -6.44
N PRO A 120 44.63 -36.53 -5.94
CA PRO A 120 44.25 -35.18 -6.36
C PRO A 120 45.25 -34.14 -5.85
N ARG A 121 45.75 -33.29 -6.76
CA ARG A 121 46.66 -32.17 -6.43
C ARG A 121 45.94 -30.95 -5.86
N ILE A 122 44.63 -30.88 -6.04
CA ILE A 122 43.73 -29.87 -5.49
C ILE A 122 42.72 -30.64 -4.62
N PRO A 123 42.55 -30.33 -3.32
CA PRO A 123 41.60 -31.02 -2.47
C PRO A 123 40.17 -31.00 -3.02
N ILE A 124 39.50 -32.14 -3.00
CA ILE A 124 38.12 -32.31 -3.47
C ILE A 124 37.24 -32.67 -2.29
N ILE A 125 36.09 -32.01 -2.14
CA ILE A 125 35.02 -32.49 -1.24
C ILE A 125 34.14 -33.46 -2.05
N SER A 126 34.06 -34.70 -1.59
CA SER A 126 33.21 -35.73 -2.16
C SER A 126 31.74 -35.48 -1.82
N THR A 127 30.88 -35.54 -2.83
CA THR A 127 29.42 -35.60 -2.67
C THR A 127 28.91 -37.02 -2.40
N VAL A 128 29.79 -38.03 -2.34
CA VAL A 128 29.43 -39.38 -1.86
C VAL A 128 29.63 -39.50 -0.36
N THR A 129 30.78 -39.00 0.16
CA THR A 129 31.13 -39.10 1.59
C THR A 129 30.81 -37.84 2.40
N ALA A 130 30.48 -36.73 1.74
CA ALA A 130 30.28 -35.40 2.32
C ALA A 130 31.50 -34.87 3.12
N LYS A 131 32.71 -35.27 2.71
CA LYS A 131 34.00 -34.94 3.34
C LYS A 131 35.08 -34.75 2.27
N TRP A 132 36.29 -34.39 2.68
CA TRP A 132 37.47 -34.50 1.81
C TRP A 132 37.60 -35.92 1.23
N LEU A 133 37.78 -36.01 -0.08
CA LEU A 133 38.09 -37.24 -0.82
C LEU A 133 39.51 -37.68 -0.47
N THR A 134 39.71 -38.92 -0.04
CA THR A 134 41.08 -39.41 0.25
C THR A 134 41.83 -39.83 -1.02
N ASP A 135 43.16 -39.92 -0.93
CA ASP A 135 44.01 -40.39 -2.04
C ASP A 135 43.62 -41.81 -2.46
N GLU A 136 43.29 -42.69 -1.51
CA GLU A 136 42.85 -44.07 -1.78
C GLU A 136 41.49 -44.12 -2.48
N GLU A 137 40.54 -43.28 -2.06
CA GLU A 137 39.24 -43.14 -2.71
C GLU A 137 39.39 -42.59 -4.14
N ALA A 138 40.24 -41.58 -4.33
CA ALA A 138 40.49 -40.97 -5.64
C ALA A 138 41.12 -41.96 -6.65
N ILE A 139 41.95 -42.91 -6.21
CA ILE A 139 42.52 -43.94 -7.09
C ILE A 139 41.71 -45.25 -7.18
N SER A 140 40.65 -45.40 -6.39
CA SER A 140 39.82 -46.62 -6.34
C SER A 140 38.85 -46.71 -7.53
N PRO A 141 38.89 -47.78 -8.35
CA PRO A 141 37.85 -48.05 -9.33
C PRO A 141 36.46 -48.25 -8.72
N GLU A 142 36.41 -48.76 -7.49
CA GLU A 142 35.19 -49.02 -6.73
C GLU A 142 34.47 -47.73 -6.34
N TYR A 143 35.21 -46.70 -5.92
CA TYR A 143 34.66 -45.38 -5.62
C TYR A 143 33.94 -44.79 -6.85
N TRP A 144 34.65 -44.65 -7.97
CA TRP A 144 34.11 -44.04 -9.19
C TRP A 144 33.02 -44.85 -9.88
N SER A 145 33.03 -46.19 -9.76
CA SER A 145 31.91 -47.01 -10.25
C SER A 145 30.72 -47.01 -9.29
N GLY A 146 30.95 -46.89 -7.98
CA GLY A 146 29.93 -46.71 -6.95
C GLY A 146 29.09 -45.43 -7.12
N HIS A 147 29.59 -44.41 -7.83
CA HIS A 147 28.85 -43.20 -8.21
C HIS A 147 27.56 -43.47 -9.00
N LEU A 148 27.44 -44.64 -9.63
CA LEU A 148 26.20 -45.08 -10.28
C LEU A 148 25.06 -45.32 -9.28
N ARG A 149 25.39 -45.72 -8.04
CA ARG A 149 24.45 -46.26 -7.07
C ARG A 149 24.34 -45.45 -5.77
N ALA A 150 25.41 -44.75 -5.38
CA ALA A 150 25.47 -43.99 -4.13
C ALA A 150 24.69 -42.66 -4.20
N THR A 151 24.08 -42.25 -3.09
CA THR A 151 23.38 -40.97 -2.93
C THR A 151 24.30 -39.77 -3.10
N VAL A 152 23.87 -38.75 -3.85
CA VAL A 152 24.56 -37.45 -3.97
C VAL A 152 24.22 -36.57 -2.77
N ARG A 153 25.13 -36.55 -1.80
CA ARG A 153 25.07 -35.80 -0.54
C ARG A 153 25.49 -34.33 -0.71
N PHE A 154 24.88 -33.63 -1.67
CA PHE A 154 25.23 -32.24 -1.99
C PHE A 154 25.11 -31.33 -0.77
N ALA A 155 23.93 -31.26 -0.15
CA ALA A 155 23.66 -30.45 1.04
C ALA A 155 24.72 -30.61 2.13
N GLN A 156 25.02 -31.85 2.47
CA GLN A 156 25.96 -32.23 3.52
C GLN A 156 27.41 -31.89 3.14
N ALA A 157 27.79 -32.06 1.86
CA ALA A 157 29.11 -31.67 1.36
C ALA A 157 29.33 -30.15 1.39
N VAL A 158 28.29 -29.35 1.06
CA VAL A 158 28.41 -27.89 1.13
C VAL A 158 28.36 -27.40 2.58
N GLN A 159 27.52 -28.00 3.44
CA GLN A 159 27.52 -27.76 4.89
C GLN A 159 28.86 -28.10 5.54
N PHE A 160 29.53 -29.17 5.13
CA PHE A 160 30.90 -29.46 5.53
C PHE A 160 31.84 -28.32 5.11
N ALA A 161 31.75 -27.84 3.87
CA ALA A 161 32.59 -26.76 3.37
C ALA A 161 32.46 -25.43 4.14
N TRP A 162 31.26 -24.92 4.43
CA TRP A 162 31.16 -23.64 5.17
C TRP A 162 31.55 -23.71 6.65
N ASN A 163 31.48 -24.90 7.25
CA ASN A 163 31.71 -25.09 8.67
C ASN A 163 33.08 -25.75 8.97
N ASN A 164 33.89 -26.03 7.95
CA ASN A 164 35.21 -26.64 8.15
C ASN A 164 36.26 -25.57 8.52
N GLU A 165 36.72 -25.60 9.76
CA GLU A 165 37.75 -24.74 10.33
C GLU A 165 39.14 -24.88 9.65
N GLU A 166 39.37 -25.95 8.88
CA GLU A 166 40.58 -26.14 8.06
C GLU A 166 40.64 -25.15 6.87
N LEU A 167 39.50 -24.59 6.45
CA LEU A 167 39.45 -23.56 5.41
C LEU A 167 39.72 -22.19 6.04
N THR A 168 40.85 -21.58 5.67
CA THR A 168 41.27 -20.30 6.24
C THR A 168 40.46 -19.12 5.70
N GLY A 169 39.78 -18.40 6.59
CA GLY A 169 38.99 -17.20 6.23
C GLY A 169 37.51 -17.51 6.04
N ASP A 170 36.79 -16.60 5.39
CA ASP A 170 35.38 -16.81 5.04
C ASP A 170 35.32 -17.52 3.66
N PRO A 171 34.84 -18.78 3.58
CA PRO A 171 34.92 -19.56 2.35
C PRO A 171 33.91 -19.09 1.31
N VAL A 172 34.41 -18.59 0.18
CA VAL A 172 33.62 -18.16 -0.97
C VAL A 172 33.57 -19.27 -2.03
N MET A 173 32.37 -19.59 -2.50
CA MET A 173 32.15 -20.63 -3.51
C MET A 173 31.93 -20.01 -4.90
N LEU A 174 32.52 -20.62 -5.92
CA LEU A 174 32.33 -20.27 -7.33
C LEU A 174 31.76 -21.47 -8.08
N GLU A 175 30.56 -21.36 -8.64
CA GLU A 175 30.01 -22.36 -9.55
C GLU A 175 30.59 -22.15 -10.95
N VAL A 176 31.39 -23.12 -11.41
CA VAL A 176 32.03 -23.12 -12.73
C VAL A 176 31.19 -23.95 -13.69
N GLY A 177 30.33 -23.29 -14.45
CA GLY A 177 29.42 -23.92 -15.42
C GLY A 177 28.43 -22.92 -16.02
N PRO A 178 27.75 -23.26 -17.13
CA PRO A 178 26.79 -22.38 -17.83
C PRO A 178 25.40 -22.40 -17.16
N ARG A 179 25.39 -22.58 -15.84
CA ARG A 179 24.24 -22.90 -14.98
C ARG A 179 24.60 -22.53 -13.56
N THR A 180 23.56 -22.39 -12.74
CA THR A 180 23.64 -21.68 -11.46
C THR A 180 22.91 -22.37 -10.31
N THR A 181 22.43 -23.59 -10.58
CA THR A 181 21.75 -24.47 -9.62
C THR A 181 22.59 -24.72 -8.38
N ALA A 182 23.90 -24.96 -8.52
CA ALA A 182 24.74 -25.34 -7.39
C ALA A 182 24.95 -24.16 -6.43
N SER A 183 25.13 -22.94 -6.93
CA SER A 183 25.28 -21.72 -6.14
C SER A 183 23.97 -21.33 -5.46
N THR A 184 22.82 -21.56 -6.12
CA THR A 184 21.48 -21.45 -5.51
C THR A 184 21.32 -22.42 -4.34
N LEU A 185 21.51 -23.72 -4.59
CA LEU A 185 21.38 -24.75 -3.56
C LEU A 185 22.42 -24.55 -2.45
N ALA A 186 23.57 -23.94 -2.77
CA ALA A 186 24.56 -23.54 -1.79
C ALA A 186 24.02 -22.41 -0.89
N ARG A 187 23.55 -21.28 -1.45
CA ARG A 187 23.02 -20.15 -0.66
C ARG A 187 21.90 -20.55 0.30
N GLN A 188 21.05 -21.52 -0.07
CA GLN A 188 19.94 -22.03 0.76
C GLN A 188 20.37 -22.73 2.07
N GLN A 189 21.65 -23.08 2.22
CA GLN A 189 22.20 -23.78 3.37
C GLN A 189 23.01 -22.86 4.30
N SER A 190 23.16 -21.59 3.91
CA SER A 190 23.98 -20.62 4.63
C SER A 190 23.36 -20.25 5.97
N ALA A 191 24.15 -20.38 7.04
CA ALA A 191 23.82 -19.88 8.38
C ALA A 191 24.21 -18.40 8.58
N ASP A 192 25.17 -17.88 7.79
CA ASP A 192 25.54 -16.46 7.76
C ASP A 192 25.75 -15.99 6.31
N PRO A 193 24.69 -15.50 5.62
CA PRO A 193 24.78 -15.09 4.21
C PRO A 193 25.77 -13.96 3.91
N LYS A 194 26.28 -13.26 4.94
CA LYS A 194 27.29 -12.21 4.76
C LYS A 194 28.72 -12.77 4.70
N ARG A 195 28.95 -13.99 5.19
CA ARG A 195 30.25 -14.67 5.22
C ARG A 195 30.30 -15.90 4.31
N GLN A 196 29.16 -16.57 4.11
CA GLN A 196 29.04 -17.83 3.37
C GLN A 196 28.53 -17.57 1.94
N VAL A 197 29.35 -16.88 1.13
CA VAL A 197 28.94 -16.40 -0.20
C VAL A 197 29.15 -17.46 -1.28
N ALA A 198 28.14 -17.69 -2.12
CA ALA A 198 28.25 -18.52 -3.32
C ALA A 198 27.86 -17.73 -4.58
N VAL A 199 28.76 -17.71 -5.57
CA VAL A 199 28.71 -16.89 -6.79
C VAL A 199 28.68 -17.80 -8.02
N PRO A 200 27.80 -17.58 -9.00
CA PRO A 200 27.89 -18.23 -10.31
C PRO A 200 28.93 -17.55 -11.21
N SER A 201 29.65 -18.32 -12.03
CA SER A 201 30.59 -17.76 -13.03
C SER A 201 29.91 -17.34 -14.34
N LEU A 202 28.82 -18.01 -14.70
CA LEU A 202 27.99 -17.76 -15.89
C LEU A 202 26.53 -18.04 -15.53
N GLY A 203 25.62 -17.33 -16.18
CA GLY A 203 24.20 -17.64 -16.14
C GLY A 203 23.79 -18.73 -17.13
N ASP A 204 22.49 -19.06 -17.17
CA ASP A 204 21.85 -20.00 -18.10
C ASP A 204 21.91 -19.58 -19.59
N HIS A 205 22.67 -18.55 -20.00
CA HIS A 205 22.64 -18.00 -21.38
C HIS A 205 24.03 -17.88 -21.97
N ALA A 206 24.08 -18.08 -23.28
CA ALA A 206 25.19 -17.74 -24.14
C ALA A 206 24.72 -16.80 -25.26
N GLY A 207 25.62 -15.99 -25.80
CA GLY A 207 25.37 -15.07 -26.91
C GLY A 207 25.55 -13.59 -26.58
N ASP A 208 25.83 -12.80 -27.62
CA ASP A 208 25.85 -11.33 -27.63
C ASP A 208 26.76 -10.66 -26.58
N GLY A 209 27.76 -11.37 -26.06
CA GLY A 209 28.70 -10.87 -25.06
C GLY A 209 28.17 -10.89 -23.63
N ILE A 210 27.00 -11.49 -23.39
CA ILE A 210 26.37 -11.63 -22.07
C ILE A 210 27.28 -12.44 -21.13
N GLU A 211 28.02 -13.42 -21.64
CA GLU A 211 28.97 -14.23 -20.86
C GLU A 211 30.07 -13.36 -20.24
N LEU A 212 30.58 -12.36 -20.97
CA LEU A 212 31.58 -11.43 -20.45
C LEU A 212 30.99 -10.53 -19.35
N VAL A 213 29.74 -10.11 -19.50
CA VAL A 213 29.03 -9.32 -18.47
C VAL A 213 28.80 -10.16 -17.21
N GLN A 214 28.39 -11.43 -17.34
CA GLN A 214 28.21 -12.32 -16.19
C GLN A 214 29.54 -12.69 -15.53
N LEU A 215 30.60 -12.93 -16.29
CA LEU A 215 31.96 -13.10 -15.74
C LEU A 215 32.44 -11.85 -14.99
N LEU A 216 32.19 -10.64 -15.52
CA LEU A 216 32.49 -9.38 -14.83
C LEU A 216 31.68 -9.22 -13.53
N LYS A 217 30.42 -9.65 -13.51
CA LYS A 217 29.57 -9.69 -12.31
C LYS A 217 30.04 -10.73 -11.29
N ALA A 218 30.47 -11.89 -11.74
CA ALA A 218 31.09 -12.91 -10.89
C ALA A 218 32.36 -12.37 -10.23
N VAL A 219 33.25 -11.73 -11.00
CA VAL A 219 34.45 -11.03 -10.49
C VAL A 219 34.08 -9.94 -9.47
N GLY A 220 33.04 -9.14 -9.73
CA GLY A 220 32.52 -8.15 -8.78
C GLY A 220 31.89 -8.75 -7.52
N GLY A 221 31.24 -9.92 -7.64
CA GLY A 221 30.70 -10.70 -6.51
C GLY A 221 31.81 -11.24 -5.61
N LEU A 222 32.83 -11.88 -6.22
CA LEU A 222 34.02 -12.35 -5.53
C LEU A 222 34.76 -11.19 -4.83
N TRP A 223 34.93 -10.05 -5.49
CA TRP A 223 35.56 -8.87 -4.90
C TRP A 223 34.78 -8.32 -3.68
N ARG A 224 33.45 -8.25 -3.77
CA ARG A 224 32.58 -7.86 -2.63
C ARG A 224 32.65 -8.86 -1.47
N ALA A 225 32.86 -10.14 -1.76
CA ALA A 225 33.11 -11.19 -0.77
C ALA A 225 34.55 -11.21 -0.22
N GLY A 226 35.38 -10.20 -0.54
CA GLY A 226 36.74 -10.06 -0.02
C GLY A 226 37.83 -10.78 -0.83
N VAL A 227 37.48 -11.45 -1.94
CA VAL A 227 38.47 -12.10 -2.80
C VAL A 227 39.30 -11.04 -3.52
N THR A 228 40.62 -11.12 -3.38
CA THR A 228 41.54 -10.21 -4.09
C THR A 228 41.62 -10.61 -5.57
N ILE A 229 41.13 -9.73 -6.44
CA ILE A 229 41.18 -9.92 -7.89
C ILE A 229 42.52 -9.39 -8.43
N ASP A 230 43.30 -10.27 -9.06
CA ASP A 230 44.49 -9.89 -9.82
C ASP A 230 44.08 -9.12 -11.09
N ARG A 231 44.16 -7.79 -11.01
CA ARG A 231 43.76 -6.90 -12.11
C ARG A 231 44.74 -6.92 -13.27
N GLU A 232 46.02 -7.25 -13.03
CA GLU A 232 47.02 -7.28 -14.10
C GLU A 232 46.77 -8.48 -15.01
N ARG A 233 46.45 -9.64 -14.44
CA ARG A 233 46.02 -10.83 -15.21
C ARG A 233 44.63 -10.66 -15.83
N PHE A 234 43.70 -10.01 -15.13
CA PHE A 234 42.33 -9.84 -15.65
C PHE A 234 42.21 -8.80 -16.78
N GLU A 235 43.11 -7.82 -16.82
CA GLU A 235 43.18 -6.79 -17.88
C GLU A 235 44.28 -7.12 -18.92
N GLU A 236 44.90 -8.31 -18.86
CA GLU A 236 46.02 -8.71 -19.73
C GLU A 236 45.61 -8.75 -21.22
N GLY A 237 46.33 -8.00 -22.05
CA GLY A 237 46.06 -7.90 -23.49
C GLY A 237 45.05 -6.83 -23.91
N GLU A 238 44.39 -6.12 -22.97
CA GLU A 238 43.39 -5.09 -23.29
C GLU A 238 43.84 -3.65 -23.01
N GLN A 239 43.46 -2.71 -23.88
CA GLN A 239 43.61 -1.25 -23.62
C GLN A 239 42.30 -0.64 -23.12
N ARG A 240 42.08 -0.65 -21.80
CA ARG A 240 40.86 -0.11 -21.17
C ARG A 240 40.96 1.39 -20.87
N ARG A 241 39.95 2.16 -21.28
CA ARG A 241 39.85 3.61 -21.01
C ARG A 241 39.32 3.86 -19.59
N ARG A 242 40.17 4.33 -18.68
CA ARG A 242 39.76 4.76 -17.34
C ARG A 242 39.04 6.11 -17.43
N ILE A 243 37.81 6.18 -16.91
CA ILE A 243 36.98 7.39 -16.85
C ILE A 243 36.88 7.82 -15.38
N PRO A 244 37.20 9.07 -15.02
CA PRO A 244 37.01 9.55 -13.66
C PRO A 244 35.52 9.73 -13.38
N ILE A 245 35.00 8.97 -12.42
CA ILE A 245 33.68 9.17 -11.82
C ILE A 245 33.77 10.21 -10.68
N PRO A 246 32.69 10.94 -10.34
CA PRO A 246 32.71 11.95 -9.27
C PRO A 246 33.13 11.36 -7.92
N THR A 247 33.95 12.08 -7.16
CA THR A 247 34.66 11.59 -5.95
C THR A 247 33.83 11.50 -4.66
N TYR A 248 32.51 11.73 -4.76
CA TYR A 248 31.45 11.46 -3.78
C TYR A 248 31.15 12.53 -2.69
N ALA A 249 29.94 12.44 -2.13
CA ALA A 249 29.28 13.46 -1.30
C ALA A 249 29.75 13.54 0.18
N PHE A 250 30.91 12.97 0.52
CA PHE A 250 31.50 13.00 1.87
C PHE A 250 33.00 13.33 1.84
N GLU A 251 33.43 14.28 1.01
CA GLU A 251 34.79 14.82 1.07
C GLU A 251 35.05 15.47 2.45
N ARG A 252 35.97 14.87 3.22
CA ARG A 252 36.19 15.16 4.64
C ARG A 252 37.01 16.44 4.87
N VAL A 253 36.40 17.60 4.64
CA VAL A 253 36.95 18.89 5.12
C VAL A 253 36.41 19.17 6.53
N ARG A 254 37.32 19.31 7.51
CA ARG A 254 37.01 19.47 8.93
C ARG A 254 36.65 20.93 9.24
N HIS A 255 35.39 21.19 9.57
CA HIS A 255 34.86 22.54 9.84
C HIS A 255 34.45 22.81 11.31
N TRP A 256 34.72 21.89 12.23
CA TRP A 256 34.40 22.04 13.65
C TRP A 256 35.56 22.66 14.43
N VAL A 257 35.23 23.43 15.48
CA VAL A 257 36.21 23.85 16.51
C VAL A 257 36.51 22.64 17.39
N ASP A 258 37.78 22.30 17.53
CA ASP A 258 38.18 21.07 18.22
C ASP A 258 37.97 21.16 19.74
N PRO A 259 37.32 20.15 20.37
CA PRO A 259 37.25 20.05 21.82
C PRO A 259 38.61 19.68 22.41
N VAL A 260 38.93 20.23 23.59
CA VAL A 260 40.18 19.96 24.31
C VAL A 260 40.20 18.52 24.82
N GLU A 261 41.32 17.81 24.63
CA GLU A 261 41.46 16.40 24.99
C GLU A 261 41.24 16.13 26.49
N LEU A 262 40.41 15.14 26.78
CA LEU A 262 40.42 14.40 28.04
C LEU A 262 40.71 12.93 27.74
N VAL A 263 41.93 12.50 28.06
CA VAL A 263 42.40 11.12 27.86
C VAL A 263 41.91 10.25 29.02
N VAL A 264 41.13 9.20 28.73
CA VAL A 264 40.95 8.04 29.62
C VAL A 264 41.07 6.75 28.82
N GLN A 265 41.82 5.79 29.35
CA GLN A 265 42.10 4.51 28.72
C GLN A 265 41.09 3.42 29.12
N GLY A 266 40.68 2.60 28.15
CA GLY A 266 40.24 1.21 28.37
C GLY A 266 38.72 0.96 28.51
N GLY A 267 38.24 -0.05 27.78
CA GLY A 267 36.88 -0.62 27.92
C GLY A 267 36.20 -0.95 26.58
N MET A 268 35.87 -2.22 26.34
CA MET A 268 35.06 -2.66 25.19
C MET A 268 33.56 -2.57 25.48
N VAL A 269 32.74 -2.14 24.51
CA VAL A 269 31.32 -2.54 24.39
C VAL A 269 30.96 -2.69 22.89
N LYS A 270 30.16 -3.71 22.55
CA LYS A 270 29.57 -3.94 21.20
C LYS A 270 28.13 -3.40 21.13
N ALA A 271 27.77 -2.74 20.02
CA ALA A 271 26.43 -2.69 19.43
C ALA A 271 26.60 -2.37 17.93
N ALA A 272 26.25 -3.26 16.99
CA ALA A 272 24.89 -3.61 16.53
C ALA A 272 24.28 -2.51 15.64
N ALA A 273 24.04 -2.84 14.36
CA ALA A 273 23.59 -1.91 13.32
C ALA A 273 22.25 -2.39 12.72
N PRO A 274 21.31 -1.48 12.37
CA PRO A 274 20.16 -1.78 11.52
C PRO A 274 20.42 -1.41 10.05
N ALA A 275 19.95 -2.28 9.14
CA ALA A 275 19.59 -1.97 7.74
C ALA A 275 18.07 -1.66 7.73
N ALA A 276 17.51 -0.69 6.99
CA ALA A 276 17.61 -0.31 5.58
C ALA A 276 16.68 -1.16 4.66
N GLU A 277 15.61 -0.52 4.18
CA GLU A 277 14.65 -1.00 3.16
C GLU A 277 14.78 -0.18 1.86
N ALA A 278 14.28 -0.75 0.75
CA ALA A 278 14.50 -0.28 -0.63
C ALA A 278 13.43 0.73 -1.15
N ALA A 279 13.56 1.15 -2.42
CA ALA A 279 12.85 2.30 -3.01
C ALA A 279 12.24 2.02 -4.40
N ASP A 280 11.27 2.85 -4.79
CA ASP A 280 10.40 2.64 -5.96
C ASP A 280 10.85 3.27 -7.30
N VAL A 281 10.24 2.81 -8.40
CA VAL A 281 10.74 3.00 -9.79
C VAL A 281 10.03 4.15 -10.56
N PRO A 282 10.73 4.96 -11.40
CA PRO A 282 10.14 6.12 -12.09
C PRO A 282 9.22 5.84 -13.29
N SER A 283 8.37 6.82 -13.64
CA SER A 283 7.27 6.69 -14.62
C SER A 283 7.64 6.66 -16.12
N ASP A 284 8.89 6.91 -16.49
CA ASP A 284 9.35 6.96 -17.90
C ASP A 284 9.82 5.60 -18.45
N ALA A 285 9.70 4.52 -17.66
CA ALA A 285 10.07 3.16 -18.04
C ALA A 285 9.47 2.73 -19.39
N SER A 286 10.28 2.10 -20.24
CA SER A 286 9.87 1.54 -21.54
C SER A 286 8.83 0.42 -21.41
N PRO A 287 8.14 0.02 -22.49
CA PRO A 287 7.27 -1.15 -22.48
C PRO A 287 7.97 -2.42 -21.97
N LYS A 288 9.25 -2.59 -22.31
CA LYS A 288 10.09 -3.69 -21.83
C LYS A 288 10.33 -3.61 -20.33
N GLU A 289 10.76 -2.47 -19.80
CA GLU A 289 11.01 -2.31 -18.35
C GLU A 289 9.72 -2.51 -17.53
N ARG A 290 8.57 -2.01 -17.99
CA ARG A 290 7.27 -2.30 -17.35
C ARG A 290 6.87 -3.77 -17.42
N LEU A 291 7.27 -4.48 -18.47
CA LEU A 291 7.01 -5.91 -18.59
C LEU A 291 7.96 -6.73 -17.71
N ILE A 292 9.24 -6.34 -17.64
CA ILE A 292 10.24 -6.90 -16.73
C ILE A 292 9.76 -6.78 -15.28
N ILE A 293 9.26 -5.62 -14.85
CA ILE A 293 8.69 -5.44 -13.50
C ILE A 293 7.53 -6.43 -13.29
N ARG A 294 6.56 -6.51 -14.20
CA ARG A 294 5.44 -7.48 -14.08
C ARG A 294 5.85 -8.95 -14.12
N ILE A 295 6.99 -9.27 -14.74
CA ILE A 295 7.60 -10.60 -14.70
C ILE A 295 8.29 -10.79 -13.35
N LYS A 296 9.07 -9.82 -12.83
CA LYS A 296 9.61 -9.85 -11.46
C LYS A 296 8.49 -10.09 -10.45
N ASP A 297 7.44 -9.26 -10.43
CA ASP A 297 6.28 -9.44 -9.54
C ASP A 297 5.69 -10.86 -9.63
N LEU A 298 5.61 -11.42 -10.85
CA LEU A 298 5.11 -12.78 -11.08
C LEU A 298 6.07 -13.86 -10.57
N LEU A 299 7.38 -13.66 -10.68
CA LEU A 299 8.38 -14.57 -10.16
C LEU A 299 8.48 -14.48 -8.63
N GLU A 300 8.52 -13.28 -8.05
CA GLU A 300 8.50 -13.03 -6.61
C GLU A 300 7.27 -13.67 -5.98
N SER A 301 6.06 -13.35 -6.48
CA SER A 301 4.80 -13.93 -5.97
C SER A 301 4.65 -15.43 -6.23
N SER A 302 5.35 -16.00 -7.20
CA SER A 302 5.35 -17.46 -7.42
C SER A 302 6.39 -18.19 -6.57
N SER A 303 7.50 -17.55 -6.18
CA SER A 303 8.69 -18.22 -5.61
C SER A 303 9.06 -17.84 -4.18
N GLY A 304 8.59 -16.68 -3.70
CA GLY A 304 8.95 -16.14 -2.39
C GLY A 304 10.40 -15.62 -2.28
N ILE A 305 11.08 -15.41 -3.40
CA ILE A 305 12.42 -14.81 -3.47
C ILE A 305 12.27 -13.33 -3.80
N GLU A 306 12.95 -12.45 -3.06
CA GLU A 306 13.04 -11.02 -3.38
C GLU A 306 13.95 -10.80 -4.60
N LEU A 307 13.44 -10.15 -5.65
CA LEU A 307 14.12 -9.91 -6.93
C LEU A 307 14.37 -8.41 -7.19
N GLN A 308 14.08 -7.54 -6.21
CA GLN A 308 14.23 -6.09 -6.35
C GLN A 308 15.68 -5.69 -6.74
N ASP A 309 16.68 -6.18 -6.01
CA ASP A 309 18.12 -5.95 -6.29
C ASP A 309 18.72 -6.85 -7.40
N VAL A 310 17.93 -7.76 -7.99
CA VAL A 310 18.42 -8.72 -8.99
C VAL A 310 18.47 -8.08 -10.38
N SER A 311 19.60 -8.23 -11.07
CA SER A 311 19.81 -7.67 -12.41
C SER A 311 18.96 -8.38 -13.47
N ASN A 312 18.43 -7.63 -14.44
CA ASN A 312 17.46 -8.15 -15.41
C ASN A 312 18.03 -9.20 -16.40
N ASP A 313 19.34 -9.20 -16.58
CA ASP A 313 20.10 -10.16 -17.36
C ASP A 313 20.52 -11.41 -16.56
N THR A 314 20.39 -11.39 -15.23
CA THR A 314 20.57 -12.58 -14.37
C THR A 314 19.52 -13.60 -14.74
N THR A 315 19.92 -14.86 -14.82
CA THR A 315 19.07 -15.92 -15.34
C THR A 315 18.22 -16.55 -14.24
N PHE A 316 17.05 -17.08 -14.58
CA PHE A 316 16.09 -17.50 -13.57
C PHE A 316 16.63 -18.57 -12.62
N LEU A 317 17.51 -19.45 -13.08
CA LEU A 317 18.16 -20.46 -12.24
C LEU A 317 19.19 -19.83 -11.27
N GLU A 318 19.81 -18.66 -11.59
CA GLU A 318 20.73 -17.97 -10.66
C GLU A 318 19.99 -17.17 -9.60
N MET A 319 18.79 -16.69 -9.95
CA MET A 319 17.82 -16.20 -8.96
C MET A 319 17.34 -17.30 -8.01
N GLY A 320 17.56 -18.57 -8.37
CA GLY A 320 17.22 -19.74 -7.59
C GLY A 320 15.88 -20.38 -7.93
N LEU A 321 15.31 -20.02 -9.08
CA LEU A 321 14.03 -20.52 -9.56
C LEU A 321 14.26 -21.86 -10.27
N ASP A 322 14.13 -22.95 -9.50
CA ASP A 322 14.36 -24.31 -10.02
C ASP A 322 13.38 -24.73 -11.14
N SER A 323 13.61 -25.88 -11.75
CA SER A 323 12.79 -26.38 -12.86
C SER A 323 11.31 -26.61 -12.50
N LEU A 324 10.93 -26.69 -11.22
CA LEU A 324 9.54 -26.76 -10.75
C LEU A 324 8.92 -25.36 -10.79
N PHE A 325 9.59 -24.36 -10.21
CA PHE A 325 9.18 -22.97 -10.31
C PHE A 325 9.11 -22.51 -11.76
N LEU A 326 10.11 -22.79 -12.60
CA LEU A 326 10.06 -22.46 -14.03
C LEU A 326 8.93 -23.18 -14.79
N THR A 327 8.44 -24.33 -14.31
CA THR A 327 7.23 -24.97 -14.89
C THR A 327 5.96 -24.22 -14.48
N GLN A 328 5.84 -23.83 -13.20
CA GLN A 328 4.71 -23.03 -12.70
C GLN A 328 4.69 -21.61 -13.31
N VAL A 329 5.87 -21.02 -13.50
CA VAL A 329 6.07 -19.74 -14.18
C VAL A 329 5.71 -19.87 -15.65
N ALA A 330 6.14 -20.90 -16.39
CA ALA A 330 5.69 -21.16 -17.76
C ALA A 330 4.15 -21.20 -17.89
N MET A 331 3.49 -21.92 -16.97
CA MET A 331 2.02 -21.97 -16.92
C MET A 331 1.39 -20.62 -16.54
N SER A 332 2.00 -19.88 -15.61
CA SER A 332 1.51 -18.57 -15.16
C SER A 332 1.73 -17.48 -16.20
N LEU A 333 2.81 -17.54 -16.99
CA LEU A 333 3.06 -16.68 -18.14
C LEU A 333 2.04 -16.94 -19.25
N GLN A 334 1.80 -18.22 -19.59
CA GLN A 334 0.74 -18.57 -20.55
C GLN A 334 -0.64 -18.10 -20.05
N LYS A 335 -0.92 -18.19 -18.75
CA LYS A 335 -2.19 -17.76 -18.14
C LYS A 335 -2.34 -16.24 -18.04
N LYS A 336 -1.27 -15.48 -17.78
CA LYS A 336 -1.28 -14.02 -17.54
C LYS A 336 -1.03 -13.19 -18.81
N PHE A 337 -0.29 -13.73 -19.78
CA PHE A 337 0.12 -13.04 -21.01
C PHE A 337 -0.38 -13.73 -22.30
N GLY A 338 -1.05 -14.89 -22.21
CA GLY A 338 -1.61 -15.61 -23.36
C GLY A 338 -0.59 -16.35 -24.23
N VAL A 339 0.69 -16.01 -24.13
CA VAL A 339 1.78 -16.60 -24.92
C VAL A 339 2.24 -17.91 -24.27
N LYS A 340 2.18 -19.01 -25.04
CA LYS A 340 2.61 -20.33 -24.56
C LYS A 340 4.14 -20.44 -24.55
N VAL A 341 4.73 -20.19 -23.40
CA VAL A 341 6.15 -20.47 -23.13
C VAL A 341 6.27 -21.84 -22.46
N THR A 342 7.25 -22.65 -22.88
CA THR A 342 7.54 -23.95 -22.22
C THR A 342 8.69 -23.82 -21.21
N PHE A 343 8.81 -24.75 -20.26
CA PHE A 343 9.98 -24.84 -19.38
C PHE A 343 11.30 -24.84 -20.18
N ARG A 344 11.35 -25.60 -21.27
CA ARG A 344 12.54 -25.67 -22.14
C ARG A 344 12.90 -24.28 -22.69
N GLN A 345 11.91 -23.52 -23.15
CA GLN A 345 12.13 -22.15 -23.63
C GLN A 345 12.59 -21.23 -22.49
N LEU A 346 11.96 -21.24 -21.31
CA LEU A 346 12.42 -20.50 -20.13
C LEU A 346 13.79 -20.94 -19.58
N ASN A 347 14.39 -22.00 -20.12
CA ASN A 347 15.63 -22.59 -19.64
C ASN A 347 16.75 -22.63 -20.71
N GLU A 348 16.42 -22.39 -21.98
CA GLU A 348 17.34 -22.45 -23.14
C GLU A 348 17.22 -21.23 -24.08
N GLU A 349 16.01 -20.69 -24.29
CA GLU A 349 15.75 -19.63 -25.30
C GLU A 349 15.46 -18.25 -24.67
N LEU A 350 14.75 -18.22 -23.54
CA LEU A 350 14.18 -17.01 -22.89
C LEU A 350 14.53 -16.86 -21.40
N PRO A 351 15.78 -17.09 -20.96
CA PRO A 351 15.96 -17.65 -19.62
C PRO A 351 16.27 -16.58 -18.53
N ASN A 352 16.13 -15.28 -18.86
CA ASN A 352 16.19 -14.12 -17.97
C ASN A 352 15.06 -13.13 -18.26
N LEU A 353 14.93 -12.11 -17.40
CA LEU A 353 13.86 -11.10 -17.49
C LEU A 353 13.89 -10.33 -18.81
N ASP A 354 15.09 -9.94 -19.28
CA ASP A 354 15.26 -9.19 -20.53
C ASP A 354 14.80 -9.99 -21.76
N ARG A 355 15.30 -11.23 -21.95
CA ARG A 355 14.96 -12.10 -23.09
C ARG A 355 13.50 -12.53 -23.07
N LEU A 356 12.96 -12.82 -21.88
CA LEU A 356 11.55 -13.17 -21.74
C LEU A 356 10.64 -11.97 -22.05
N ALA A 357 11.00 -10.75 -21.61
CA ALA A 357 10.23 -9.56 -21.93
C ALA A 357 10.26 -9.24 -23.44
N ASP A 358 11.42 -9.36 -24.10
CA ASP A 358 11.52 -9.18 -25.56
C ASP A 358 10.62 -10.17 -26.31
N PHE A 359 10.70 -11.46 -25.99
CA PHE A 359 9.88 -12.49 -26.65
C PHE A 359 8.38 -12.32 -26.44
N LEU A 360 7.97 -11.93 -25.23
CA LEU A 360 6.56 -11.67 -24.94
C LEU A 360 6.03 -10.46 -25.73
N LEU A 361 6.84 -9.39 -25.87
CA LEU A 361 6.51 -8.25 -26.74
C LEU A 361 6.44 -8.65 -28.22
N GLU A 362 7.39 -9.45 -28.73
CA GLU A 362 7.37 -9.92 -30.11
C GLU A 362 6.18 -10.83 -30.44
N HIS A 363 5.63 -11.53 -29.44
CA HIS A 363 4.46 -12.40 -29.58
C HIS A 363 3.12 -11.70 -29.26
N GLY A 364 3.11 -10.37 -29.24
CA GLY A 364 1.89 -9.56 -29.11
C GLY A 364 1.30 -9.52 -27.70
N ALA A 365 2.09 -9.87 -26.66
CA ALA A 365 1.70 -9.67 -25.27
C ALA A 365 1.89 -8.21 -24.83
N ASP A 366 1.30 -7.28 -25.57
CA ASP A 366 1.39 -5.82 -25.41
C ASP A 366 0.72 -5.32 -24.11
N GLY A 367 0.25 -6.24 -23.26
CA GLY A 367 -0.45 -5.97 -22.02
C GLY A 367 -1.94 -5.66 -22.17
N THR A 368 -2.55 -5.89 -23.36
CA THR A 368 -3.94 -5.49 -23.65
C THR A 368 -4.68 -6.44 -24.63
N THR A 369 -5.51 -7.39 -24.16
CA THR A 369 -6.68 -7.95 -24.91
C THR A 369 -7.64 -8.78 -24.03
N THR A 370 -8.86 -9.07 -24.52
CA THR A 370 -10.07 -9.50 -23.76
C THR A 370 -10.97 -10.52 -24.51
N GLU A 371 -11.96 -11.13 -23.80
CA GLU A 371 -13.15 -11.96 -24.24
C GLU A 371 -13.12 -13.47 -23.84
N GLN A 372 -14.21 -14.24 -23.58
CA GLN A 372 -15.66 -13.98 -23.28
C GLN A 372 -16.36 -15.17 -22.51
N THR A 373 -17.70 -15.16 -22.37
CA THR A 373 -18.59 -16.04 -21.55
C THR A 373 -19.21 -17.31 -22.20
N LYS A 374 -19.42 -18.43 -21.43
CA LYS A 374 -20.76 -18.93 -20.93
C LYS A 374 -20.81 -20.30 -20.17
N ALA A 375 -21.38 -20.27 -18.95
CA ALA A 375 -22.26 -21.24 -18.24
C ALA A 375 -21.89 -22.73 -17.89
N ALA A 376 -21.48 -22.97 -16.63
CA ALA A 376 -22.10 -23.77 -15.52
C ALA A 376 -22.66 -25.22 -15.71
N PRO A 377 -22.75 -26.10 -14.65
CA PRO A 377 -22.65 -25.80 -13.19
C PRO A 377 -21.80 -26.72 -12.25
N SER A 378 -21.23 -26.09 -11.20
CA SER A 378 -21.02 -26.50 -9.77
C SER A 378 -20.55 -27.93 -9.38
N THR A 379 -19.67 -28.15 -8.38
CA THR A 379 -19.62 -27.50 -7.03
C THR A 379 -18.22 -27.40 -6.38
N ASN A 380 -17.96 -26.22 -5.78
CA ASN A 380 -17.28 -25.88 -4.50
C ASN A 380 -15.97 -26.62 -4.07
N GLY A 381 -14.87 -25.94 -3.69
CA GLY A 381 -14.53 -24.50 -3.63
C GLY A 381 -13.40 -24.23 -2.60
N PRO A 382 -12.92 -22.98 -2.39
CA PRO A 382 -13.05 -21.80 -3.25
C PRO A 382 -11.71 -21.09 -3.56
N ALA A 383 -11.60 -20.53 -4.76
CA ALA A 383 -10.78 -19.35 -5.05
C ALA A 383 -11.75 -18.27 -5.57
N THR A 384 -12.04 -17.24 -4.78
CA THR A 384 -13.20 -16.34 -4.98
C THR A 384 -12.87 -14.84 -4.91
N ASP A 385 -11.90 -14.45 -4.09
CA ASP A 385 -11.81 -13.09 -3.56
C ASP A 385 -11.55 -12.01 -4.64
N ALA A 386 -10.72 -12.30 -5.64
CA ALA A 386 -10.36 -11.34 -6.68
C ALA A 386 -11.53 -10.89 -7.58
N THR A 387 -12.64 -11.63 -7.60
CA THR A 387 -13.87 -11.24 -8.31
C THR A 387 -14.87 -10.47 -7.46
N GLU A 388 -14.82 -10.58 -6.13
CA GLU A 388 -15.75 -9.88 -5.23
C GLU A 388 -15.33 -8.43 -4.98
N ASP A 389 -14.03 -8.15 -4.89
CA ASP A 389 -13.46 -6.82 -4.61
C ASP A 389 -13.51 -5.87 -5.84
N ALA A 390 -13.76 -6.39 -7.04
CA ALA A 390 -13.68 -5.66 -8.31
C ALA A 390 -14.61 -4.41 -8.44
N PRO A 391 -15.81 -4.34 -7.82
CA PRO A 391 -16.63 -3.13 -7.82
C PRO A 391 -16.06 -2.00 -6.95
N GLU A 392 -15.41 -2.34 -5.83
CA GLU A 392 -14.85 -1.37 -4.87
C GLU A 392 -13.58 -0.71 -5.43
N LEU A 393 -12.78 -1.49 -6.18
CA LEU A 393 -11.64 -0.99 -6.96
C LEU A 393 -12.04 0.01 -8.08
N LYS A 394 -13.33 0.09 -8.46
CA LYS A 394 -13.84 1.08 -9.43
C LYS A 394 -14.36 2.38 -8.81
N LYS A 395 -14.66 2.41 -7.50
CA LYS A 395 -15.16 3.62 -6.82
C LYS A 395 -14.05 4.67 -6.69
N VAL A 396 -14.35 5.94 -6.94
CA VAL A 396 -13.39 7.05 -6.84
C VAL A 396 -13.18 7.42 -5.37
N PHE A 397 -11.93 7.60 -4.91
CA PHE A 397 -11.64 7.92 -3.51
C PHE A 397 -11.62 9.44 -3.23
N GLY A 398 -12.20 9.83 -2.10
CA GLY A 398 -11.98 11.16 -1.51
C GLY A 398 -12.44 12.32 -2.39
N ALA A 399 -11.48 13.11 -2.87
CA ALA A 399 -11.70 14.33 -3.67
C ALA A 399 -11.09 14.23 -5.08
N GLN A 400 -10.80 13.01 -5.56
CA GLN A 400 -10.26 12.76 -6.90
C GLN A 400 -11.18 13.28 -8.01
N ALA A 401 -10.57 13.70 -9.13
CA ALA A 401 -11.30 14.26 -10.25
C ALA A 401 -12.14 13.21 -11.00
N ARG A 402 -13.45 13.47 -11.11
CA ARG A 402 -14.35 12.75 -12.01
C ARG A 402 -14.15 13.27 -13.44
N ILE A 403 -13.73 12.40 -14.37
CA ILE A 403 -13.45 12.75 -15.78
C ILE A 403 -14.17 11.77 -16.70
N GLN A 404 -15.00 12.27 -17.60
CA GLN A 404 -15.57 11.53 -18.73
C GLN A 404 -14.95 12.05 -20.03
N LYS A 405 -14.58 11.14 -20.95
CA LYS A 405 -13.93 11.49 -22.23
C LYS A 405 -14.84 11.32 -23.44
N GLU A 406 -15.90 10.53 -23.31
CA GLU A 406 -16.87 10.25 -24.37
C GLU A 406 -17.93 11.34 -24.47
N LYS A 407 -18.36 11.64 -25.70
CA LYS A 407 -19.43 12.59 -25.97
C LYS A 407 -20.73 11.85 -26.30
N LYS A 408 -21.63 11.75 -25.31
CA LYS A 408 -23.07 11.57 -25.55
C LYS A 408 -23.64 12.85 -26.16
N ASP A 409 -24.54 12.72 -27.14
CA ASP A 409 -25.20 13.87 -27.79
C ASP A 409 -26.69 13.56 -28.04
N ASP A 410 -27.37 13.30 -26.94
CA ASP A 410 -28.75 12.80 -26.80
C ASP A 410 -29.78 13.90 -26.45
N LEU A 411 -29.34 15.16 -26.31
CA LEU A 411 -30.22 16.27 -25.96
C LEU A 411 -31.22 16.61 -27.06
N THR A 412 -32.50 16.76 -26.67
CA THR A 412 -33.57 17.29 -27.54
C THR A 412 -33.26 18.71 -28.01
N PRO A 413 -33.90 19.22 -29.08
CA PRO A 413 -33.70 20.60 -29.53
C PRO A 413 -33.97 21.65 -28.44
N GLU A 414 -34.96 21.41 -27.57
CA GLU A 414 -35.35 22.28 -26.46
C GLU A 414 -34.31 22.27 -25.32
N GLN A 415 -33.92 21.07 -24.87
CA GLN A 415 -32.85 20.88 -23.88
C GLN A 415 -31.53 21.52 -24.35
N ARG A 416 -31.21 21.37 -25.64
CA ARG A 416 -30.01 21.95 -26.26
C ARG A 416 -30.08 23.48 -26.37
N ALA A 417 -31.24 24.03 -26.69
CA ALA A 417 -31.45 25.48 -26.71
C ALA A 417 -31.27 26.07 -25.30
N TRP A 418 -31.89 25.47 -24.29
CA TRP A 418 -31.72 25.86 -22.88
C TRP A 418 -30.26 25.75 -22.44
N PHE A 419 -29.59 24.62 -22.75
CA PHE A 419 -28.19 24.41 -22.36
C PHE A 419 -27.24 25.42 -23.01
N ASN A 420 -27.44 25.75 -24.29
CA ASN A 420 -26.63 26.76 -24.98
C ASN A 420 -26.83 28.16 -24.37
N ASP A 421 -28.07 28.54 -24.05
CA ASP A 421 -28.36 29.80 -23.34
C ASP A 421 -27.70 29.84 -21.96
N PHE A 422 -27.83 28.77 -21.18
CA PHE A 422 -27.19 28.64 -19.87
C PHE A 422 -25.66 28.77 -19.97
N VAL A 423 -25.02 28.09 -20.94
CA VAL A 423 -23.59 28.22 -21.22
C VAL A 423 -23.23 29.68 -21.55
N GLN A 424 -24.01 30.35 -22.39
CA GLN A 424 -23.79 31.75 -22.73
C GLN A 424 -23.91 32.66 -21.50
N ARG A 425 -24.97 32.53 -20.68
CA ARG A 425 -25.16 33.31 -19.45
C ARG A 425 -24.02 33.11 -18.46
N TYR A 426 -23.68 31.85 -18.14
CA TYR A 426 -22.63 31.53 -17.18
C TYR A 426 -21.25 32.01 -17.63
N THR A 427 -20.88 31.76 -18.89
CA THR A 427 -19.57 32.18 -19.44
C THR A 427 -19.47 33.69 -19.66
N SER A 428 -20.59 34.39 -19.89
CA SER A 428 -20.61 35.86 -19.94
C SER A 428 -20.48 36.48 -18.55
N ARG A 429 -21.11 35.88 -17.52
CA ARG A 429 -20.98 36.33 -16.12
C ARG A 429 -19.54 36.15 -15.62
N THR A 430 -18.91 35.02 -15.91
CA THR A 430 -17.60 34.61 -15.35
C THR A 430 -16.46 34.64 -16.40
N ALA A 431 -16.51 35.62 -17.31
CA ALA A 431 -15.66 35.68 -18.49
C ALA A 431 -14.16 35.75 -18.17
N LYS A 432 -13.73 36.57 -17.20
CA LYS A 432 -12.33 36.65 -16.76
C LYS A 432 -11.91 35.40 -16.01
N SER A 433 -12.79 34.79 -15.20
CA SER A 433 -12.47 33.50 -14.54
C SER A 433 -12.14 32.40 -15.57
N LYS A 434 -12.93 32.33 -16.65
CA LYS A 434 -12.67 31.43 -17.79
C LYS A 434 -11.37 31.79 -18.53
N ALA A 435 -11.15 33.07 -18.83
CA ALA A 435 -9.96 33.55 -19.53
C ALA A 435 -8.66 33.31 -18.73
N PHE A 436 -8.65 33.64 -17.44
CA PHE A 436 -7.57 33.35 -16.49
C PHE A 436 -7.23 31.86 -16.49
N THR A 437 -8.25 31.01 -16.36
CA THR A 437 -8.06 29.55 -16.40
C THR A 437 -7.44 29.11 -17.73
N GLN A 438 -7.92 29.61 -18.87
CA GLN A 438 -7.38 29.25 -20.19
C GLN A 438 -5.93 29.74 -20.40
N GLN A 439 -5.59 30.92 -19.86
CA GLN A 439 -4.24 31.49 -19.93
C GLN A 439 -3.25 30.68 -19.08
N HIS A 440 -3.61 30.36 -17.84
CA HIS A 440 -2.67 29.82 -16.85
C HIS A 440 -2.64 28.29 -16.74
N ARG A 441 -3.64 27.53 -17.24
CA ARG A 441 -3.70 26.05 -17.13
C ARG A 441 -2.49 25.31 -17.71
N LYS A 442 -1.69 25.93 -18.58
CA LYS A 442 -0.43 25.35 -19.09
C LYS A 442 0.69 25.32 -18.03
N GLU A 443 0.70 26.30 -17.14
CA GLU A 443 1.78 26.57 -16.18
C GLU A 443 1.35 26.24 -14.74
N MET A 444 0.07 26.45 -14.42
CA MET A 444 -0.54 26.18 -13.12
C MET A 444 -1.28 24.84 -13.15
N ALA A 445 -0.61 23.78 -12.69
CA ALA A 445 -1.23 22.46 -12.51
C ALA A 445 -2.05 22.43 -11.21
N ASP A 446 -3.38 22.38 -11.33
CA ASP A 446 -4.32 22.28 -10.21
C ASP A 446 -5.27 21.07 -10.41
N PRO A 447 -5.32 20.09 -9.49
CA PRO A 447 -6.25 18.96 -9.61
C PRO A 447 -7.73 19.35 -9.58
N ARG A 448 -8.08 20.56 -9.12
CA ARG A 448 -9.47 21.03 -8.97
C ARG A 448 -10.09 21.60 -10.24
N VAL A 449 -9.31 21.92 -11.28
CA VAL A 449 -9.82 22.49 -12.54
C VAL A 449 -10.31 21.46 -13.56
N VAL A 450 -10.36 20.18 -13.16
CA VAL A 450 -10.75 19.04 -14.01
C VAL A 450 -11.82 18.13 -13.37
N THR A 451 -12.17 18.34 -12.10
CA THR A 451 -13.29 17.65 -11.44
C THR A 451 -14.62 17.98 -12.12
N GLY A 452 -15.38 16.95 -12.50
CA GLY A 452 -16.65 17.11 -13.21
C GLY A 452 -16.49 17.32 -14.72
N PHE A 453 -15.29 17.13 -15.29
CA PHE A 453 -15.06 17.30 -16.72
C PHE A 453 -15.84 16.29 -17.55
N LYS A 454 -16.64 16.80 -18.49
CA LYS A 454 -17.31 16.05 -19.56
C LYS A 454 -17.17 16.88 -20.86
N PRO A 455 -17.06 16.30 -22.06
CA PRO A 455 -16.88 17.07 -23.29
C PRO A 455 -17.98 18.13 -23.54
N GLN A 456 -19.21 17.86 -23.10
CA GLN A 456 -20.37 18.74 -23.17
C GLN A 456 -20.28 19.90 -22.15
N LEU A 457 -19.73 19.64 -20.96
CA LEU A 457 -19.57 20.62 -19.88
C LEU A 457 -18.25 21.40 -19.96
N LYS A 458 -17.35 21.06 -20.90
CA LYS A 458 -16.01 21.68 -21.05
C LYS A 458 -16.04 23.22 -20.96
N GLU A 459 -17.00 23.84 -21.63
CA GLU A 459 -17.12 25.31 -21.68
C GLU A 459 -17.61 25.96 -20.36
N LEU A 460 -17.87 25.13 -19.34
CA LEU A 460 -18.23 25.45 -17.95
C LEU A 460 -17.22 24.87 -16.92
N THR A 461 -16.29 23.99 -17.32
CA THR A 461 -15.35 23.31 -16.39
C THR A 461 -14.12 24.18 -16.06
N TYR A 462 -14.35 25.16 -15.18
CA TYR A 462 -13.32 25.98 -14.54
C TYR A 462 -13.82 26.47 -13.17
N GLN A 463 -12.89 26.89 -12.32
CA GLN A 463 -13.22 27.51 -11.05
C GLN A 463 -13.52 29.01 -11.24
N VAL A 464 -14.37 29.56 -10.37
CA VAL A 464 -14.51 31.02 -10.22
C VAL A 464 -13.22 31.55 -9.56
N VAL A 465 -12.61 32.58 -10.15
CA VAL A 465 -11.33 33.12 -9.69
C VAL A 465 -11.59 34.35 -8.83
N VAL A 466 -11.21 34.29 -7.56
CA VAL A 466 -11.55 35.25 -6.51
C VAL A 466 -10.29 36.00 -6.06
N ASP A 467 -10.38 37.32 -5.93
CA ASP A 467 -9.31 38.18 -5.41
C ASP A 467 -9.69 38.93 -4.10
N ARG A 468 -10.98 38.95 -3.74
CA ARG A 468 -11.48 39.58 -2.51
C ARG A 468 -12.52 38.72 -1.80
N SER A 469 -12.48 38.73 -0.47
CA SER A 469 -13.50 38.16 0.41
C SER A 469 -13.71 39.00 1.68
N GLU A 470 -14.91 38.95 2.23
CA GLU A 470 -15.32 39.72 3.42
C GLU A 470 -16.59 39.11 4.04
N GLY A 471 -16.60 38.84 5.35
CA GLY A 471 -17.75 38.19 6.00
C GLY A 471 -18.04 36.81 5.40
N CYS A 472 -19.26 36.58 4.88
CA CYS A 472 -19.61 35.40 4.09
C CYS A 472 -19.57 35.61 2.57
N HIS A 473 -18.98 36.70 2.08
CA HIS A 473 -19.03 37.10 0.67
C HIS A 473 -17.68 36.94 -0.04
N LEU A 474 -17.72 36.58 -1.32
CA LEU A 474 -16.60 36.53 -2.26
C LEU A 474 -16.88 37.44 -3.45
N TRP A 475 -15.84 38.05 -4.02
CA TRP A 475 -15.91 38.74 -5.31
C TRP A 475 -14.91 38.12 -6.30
N ASP A 476 -15.40 37.82 -7.50
CA ASP A 476 -14.56 37.29 -8.58
C ASP A 476 -13.89 38.40 -9.40
N LEU A 477 -12.96 38.02 -10.28
CA LEU A 477 -12.26 38.96 -11.18
C LEU A 477 -13.22 39.76 -12.08
N ASP A 478 -14.41 39.23 -12.37
CA ASP A 478 -15.46 39.89 -13.15
C ASP A 478 -16.25 40.93 -12.33
N GLY A 479 -16.10 40.92 -10.99
CA GLY A 479 -16.78 41.80 -10.04
C GLY A 479 -18.10 41.22 -9.51
N ASN A 480 -18.39 39.95 -9.80
CA ASN A 480 -19.57 39.27 -9.31
C ASN A 480 -19.43 38.99 -7.81
N GLU A 481 -20.43 39.39 -7.04
CA GLU A 481 -20.58 38.96 -5.65
C GLU A 481 -21.18 37.56 -5.56
N TYR A 482 -20.71 36.78 -4.58
CA TYR A 482 -21.26 35.49 -4.18
C TYR A 482 -21.37 35.39 -2.65
N ILE A 483 -22.49 34.85 -2.15
CA ILE A 483 -22.57 34.33 -0.77
C ILE A 483 -21.89 32.95 -0.78
N ASP A 484 -20.93 32.70 0.10
CA ASP A 484 -20.10 31.49 0.08
C ASP A 484 -20.46 30.47 1.17
N ILE A 485 -21.07 29.38 0.72
CA ILE A 485 -21.40 28.22 1.56
C ILE A 485 -20.37 27.08 1.47
N LEU A 486 -19.22 27.26 0.81
CA LEU A 486 -18.05 26.40 1.01
C LEU A 486 -17.20 26.86 2.19
N SER A 487 -17.09 28.18 2.38
CA SER A 487 -16.47 28.82 3.56
C SER A 487 -15.11 28.22 3.93
N GLY A 488 -14.20 28.17 2.94
CA GLY A 488 -12.87 27.59 3.08
C GLY A 488 -12.87 26.08 3.38
N PHE A 489 -13.83 25.33 2.82
CA PHE A 489 -14.07 23.90 3.11
C PHE A 489 -14.31 23.63 4.60
N GLY A 490 -15.01 24.56 5.26
CA GLY A 490 -15.33 24.54 6.69
C GLY A 490 -14.33 25.25 7.60
N SER A 491 -13.22 25.76 7.06
CA SER A 491 -12.18 26.46 7.83
C SER A 491 -12.61 27.84 8.34
N SER A 492 -13.42 28.56 7.58
CA SER A 492 -13.81 29.94 7.87
C SER A 492 -15.02 30.03 8.80
N LEU A 493 -15.01 29.39 9.98
CA LEU A 493 -16.16 29.39 10.91
C LEU A 493 -16.69 30.81 11.21
N PHE A 494 -15.80 31.80 11.27
CA PHE A 494 -16.11 33.19 11.58
C PHE A 494 -16.31 34.08 10.34
N GLY A 495 -16.40 33.48 9.15
CA GLY A 495 -16.28 34.19 7.87
C GLY A 495 -14.83 34.57 7.54
N TYR A 496 -14.68 35.39 6.50
CA TYR A 496 -13.39 35.83 5.96
C TYR A 496 -12.85 37.06 6.70
N MET A 497 -11.71 36.87 7.39
CA MET A 497 -10.92 37.90 8.09
C MET A 497 -11.76 38.83 8.99
N PRO A 498 -12.48 38.30 10.00
CA PRO A 498 -13.19 39.12 10.98
C PRO A 498 -12.20 39.97 11.80
N ASP A 499 -12.66 41.11 12.30
CA ASP A 499 -11.79 42.16 12.85
C ASP A 499 -10.89 41.69 14.01
N PHE A 500 -11.37 40.80 14.87
CA PHE A 500 -10.57 40.28 15.99
C PHE A 500 -9.37 39.44 15.53
N ILE A 501 -9.52 38.69 14.43
CA ILE A 501 -8.41 37.92 13.81
C ILE A 501 -7.52 38.85 13.01
N ARG A 502 -8.10 39.73 12.18
CA ARG A 502 -7.36 40.73 11.39
C ARG A 502 -6.44 41.57 12.27
N LYS A 503 -6.95 42.06 13.40
CA LYS A 503 -6.21 42.82 14.40
C LYS A 503 -5.05 42.00 14.99
N ALA A 504 -5.31 40.78 15.45
CA ALA A 504 -4.26 39.92 16.01
C ALA A 504 -3.15 39.61 14.99
N CYS A 505 -3.50 39.41 13.72
CA CYS A 505 -2.55 39.24 12.64
C CYS A 505 -1.70 40.50 12.39
N HIS A 506 -2.32 41.68 12.34
CA HIS A 506 -1.59 42.95 12.17
C HIS A 506 -0.64 43.20 13.35
N GLU A 507 -1.12 43.03 14.59
CA GLU A 507 -0.30 43.20 15.80
C GLU A 507 0.89 42.23 15.86
N GLN A 508 0.79 41.04 15.28
CA GLN A 508 1.94 40.13 15.13
C GLN A 508 2.87 40.55 13.99
N LEU A 509 2.35 41.00 12.84
CA LEU A 509 3.16 41.50 11.72
C LEU A 509 4.03 42.70 12.13
N ASP A 510 3.49 43.62 12.94
CA ASP A 510 4.20 44.78 13.48
C ASP A 510 5.33 44.39 14.46
N ARG A 511 5.28 43.16 15.02
CA ARG A 511 6.28 42.63 15.95
C ARG A 511 7.36 41.79 15.27
N GLY A 512 6.98 40.99 14.26
CA GLY A 512 7.88 40.14 13.50
C GLY A 512 7.36 38.72 13.25
N ILE A 513 8.20 37.93 12.56
CA ILE A 513 7.94 36.52 12.21
C ILE A 513 9.23 35.73 12.48
N GLU A 514 9.40 35.28 13.72
CA GLU A 514 10.58 34.57 14.20
C GLU A 514 10.47 33.06 13.91
N ILE A 515 10.85 32.64 12.70
CA ILE A 515 10.94 31.21 12.35
C ILE A 515 12.29 30.66 12.82
N GLY A 516 12.27 29.53 13.52
CA GLY A 516 13.45 28.84 14.08
C GLY A 516 13.41 28.79 15.61
N PRO A 517 13.46 29.93 16.31
CA PRO A 517 13.22 29.99 17.76
C PRO A 517 11.79 29.59 18.15
N MET A 518 11.57 29.27 19.43
CA MET A 518 10.23 29.02 19.95
C MET A 518 9.50 30.35 20.23
N HIS A 519 8.35 30.56 19.59
CA HIS A 519 7.52 31.75 19.80
C HIS A 519 6.51 31.56 20.95
N PRO A 520 6.34 32.51 21.88
CA PRO A 520 5.55 32.32 23.10
C PRO A 520 4.06 32.04 22.87
N LEU A 521 3.47 32.53 21.77
CA LEU A 521 2.06 32.24 21.44
C LEU A 521 1.77 30.75 21.26
N ALA A 522 2.78 29.90 21.02
CA ALA A 522 2.59 28.45 20.95
C ALA A 522 2.09 27.88 22.29
N ALA A 523 2.59 28.40 23.43
CA ALA A 523 2.16 27.98 24.75
C ALA A 523 0.72 28.44 25.04
N ASP A 524 0.38 29.68 24.68
CA ASP A 524 -0.99 30.22 24.81
C ASP A 524 -2.00 29.38 24.01
N VAL A 525 -1.66 29.03 22.76
CA VAL A 525 -2.52 28.22 21.88
C VAL A 525 -2.67 26.80 22.44
N CYS A 526 -1.58 26.11 22.79
CA CYS A 526 -1.67 24.77 23.38
C CYS A 526 -2.47 24.76 24.70
N HIS A 527 -2.33 25.78 25.55
CA HIS A 527 -3.12 25.91 26.78
C HIS A 527 -4.62 26.06 26.49
N LEU A 528 -5.00 26.96 25.58
CA LEU A 528 -6.40 27.16 25.18
C LEU A 528 -7.00 25.92 24.51
N LEU A 529 -6.21 25.19 23.71
CA LEU A 529 -6.62 23.93 23.10
C LEU A 529 -6.92 22.87 24.18
N CYS A 530 -6.00 22.64 25.11
CA CYS A 530 -6.20 21.75 26.26
C CYS A 530 -7.42 22.14 27.11
N GLU A 531 -7.57 23.44 27.43
CA GLU A 531 -8.68 23.95 28.25
C GLU A 531 -10.05 23.76 27.58
N LEU A 532 -10.15 24.01 26.27
CA LEU A 532 -11.41 23.92 25.53
C LEU A 532 -11.81 22.47 25.23
N THR A 533 -10.86 21.55 25.06
CA THR A 533 -11.17 20.13 24.76
C THR A 533 -11.09 19.20 25.96
N GLY A 534 -10.57 19.66 27.11
CA GLY A 534 -10.30 18.82 28.28
C GLY A 534 -9.09 17.88 28.12
N GLY A 535 -8.26 18.07 27.09
CA GLY A 535 -7.09 17.22 26.85
C GLY A 535 -5.89 17.63 27.69
N GLU A 536 -5.08 16.65 28.12
CA GLU A 536 -3.95 16.87 29.04
C GLU A 536 -2.76 17.58 28.38
N ARG A 537 -2.45 17.23 27.12
CA ARG A 537 -1.35 17.84 26.34
C ARG A 537 -1.78 18.11 24.90
N ALA A 538 -1.21 19.15 24.30
CA ALA A 538 -1.48 19.56 22.91
C ALA A 538 -0.19 19.86 22.14
N ALA A 539 -0.15 19.45 20.88
CA ALA A 539 0.90 19.78 19.92
C ALA A 539 0.27 20.30 18.62
N VAL A 540 0.88 21.32 18.01
CA VAL A 540 0.41 21.90 16.74
C VAL A 540 1.31 21.52 15.57
N CYS A 541 0.75 21.56 14.37
CA CYS A 541 1.39 21.28 13.09
C CYS A 541 0.78 22.20 11.99
N ASN A 542 1.15 22.02 10.71
CA ASN A 542 0.72 22.93 9.63
C ASN A 542 -0.63 22.57 9.01
N THR A 543 -1.05 21.29 9.08
CA THR A 543 -2.28 20.81 8.44
C THR A 543 -2.95 19.69 9.23
N GLY A 544 -4.25 19.46 9.01
CA GLY A 544 -4.94 18.29 9.57
C GLY A 544 -4.35 16.95 9.10
N SER A 545 -3.74 16.89 7.90
CA SER A 545 -3.04 15.68 7.44
C SER A 545 -1.79 15.39 8.27
N GLU A 546 -1.01 16.42 8.61
CA GLU A 546 0.11 16.28 9.55
C GLU A 546 -0.37 15.88 10.96
N ALA A 547 -1.54 16.37 11.41
CA ALA A 547 -2.12 15.98 12.69
C ALA A 547 -2.50 14.49 12.74
N VAL A 548 -3.16 13.98 11.69
CA VAL A 548 -3.47 12.55 11.54
C VAL A 548 -2.19 11.72 11.50
N LEU A 549 -1.18 12.13 10.71
CA LEU A 549 0.11 11.44 10.62
C LEU A 549 0.80 11.36 11.99
N GLY A 550 0.81 12.46 12.74
CA GLY A 550 1.37 12.51 14.09
C GLY A 550 0.61 11.62 15.07
N ALA A 551 -0.73 11.63 15.05
CA ALA A 551 -1.55 10.77 15.90
C ALA A 551 -1.34 9.27 15.64
N MET A 552 -1.33 8.86 14.37
CA MET A 552 -1.01 7.49 13.96
C MET A 552 0.39 7.08 14.44
N ARG A 553 1.38 7.96 14.28
CA ARG A 553 2.77 7.71 14.66
C ARG A 553 2.96 7.62 16.18
N MET A 554 2.30 8.48 16.95
CA MET A 554 2.28 8.39 18.42
C MET A 554 1.69 7.05 18.88
N ALA A 555 0.52 6.66 18.34
CA ALA A 555 -0.13 5.40 18.73
C ALA A 555 0.74 4.16 18.45
N ARG A 556 1.39 4.10 17.28
CA ARG A 556 2.35 3.03 16.95
C ARG A 556 3.58 3.03 17.87
N THR A 557 4.11 4.21 18.18
CA THR A 557 5.28 4.36 19.08
C THR A 557 4.98 3.87 20.50
N VAL A 558 3.79 4.17 21.03
CA VAL A 558 3.38 3.80 22.39
C VAL A 558 2.95 2.34 22.50
N THR A 559 2.29 1.79 21.47
CA THR A 559 1.82 0.39 21.51
C THR A 559 2.86 -0.63 21.03
N GLY A 560 3.84 -0.21 20.22
CA GLY A 560 4.73 -1.13 19.50
C GLY A 560 4.05 -1.94 18.39
N ARG A 561 2.80 -1.62 18.05
CA ARG A 561 1.97 -2.31 17.05
C ARG A 561 1.99 -1.54 15.72
N SER A 562 1.74 -2.21 14.60
CA SER A 562 1.73 -1.58 13.27
C SER A 562 0.33 -1.27 12.73
N LEU A 563 -0.64 -2.14 12.98
CA LEU A 563 -1.99 -2.08 12.41
C LEU A 563 -2.76 -0.84 12.87
N ILE A 564 -3.42 -0.16 11.95
CA ILE A 564 -4.43 0.87 12.26
C ILE A 564 -5.74 0.52 11.58
N ILE A 565 -6.83 0.51 12.35
CA ILE A 565 -8.18 0.27 11.83
C ILE A 565 -8.82 1.62 11.49
N SER A 566 -9.50 1.71 10.36
CA SER A 566 -10.23 2.90 9.89
C SER A 566 -11.53 2.49 9.19
N PHE A 567 -12.34 3.46 8.76
CA PHE A 567 -13.69 3.17 8.26
C PHE A 567 -13.98 3.66 6.85
N SER A 568 -14.71 2.85 6.08
CA SER A 568 -15.12 3.12 4.70
C SER A 568 -15.91 4.43 4.62
N GLY A 569 -15.55 5.28 3.64
CA GLY A 569 -16.16 6.60 3.43
C GLY A 569 -15.58 7.77 4.24
N SER A 570 -14.71 7.50 5.22
CA SER A 570 -14.03 8.53 6.02
C SER A 570 -12.94 9.26 5.22
N TYR A 571 -12.55 10.46 5.66
CA TYR A 571 -11.44 11.21 5.04
C TYR A 571 -10.50 11.84 6.07
N HIS A 572 -9.27 11.32 6.12
CA HIS A 572 -8.25 11.68 7.11
C HIS A 572 -7.07 12.48 6.54
N GLY A 573 -7.29 13.22 5.45
CA GLY A 573 -6.27 14.03 4.80
C GLY A 573 -5.62 13.37 3.58
N ILE A 574 -4.33 13.63 3.37
CA ILE A 574 -3.61 13.25 2.14
C ILE A 574 -2.33 12.43 2.37
N ASN A 575 -2.16 11.80 3.53
CA ASN A 575 -1.05 10.85 3.73
C ASN A 575 -1.39 9.53 3.03
N ASP A 576 -0.40 8.88 2.44
CA ASP A 576 -0.60 7.67 1.61
C ASP A 576 -1.39 6.57 2.32
N GLU A 577 -1.05 6.29 3.59
CA GLU A 577 -1.72 5.28 4.44
C GLU A 577 -3.24 5.51 4.61
N VAL A 578 -3.72 6.75 4.48
CA VAL A 578 -5.15 7.11 4.66
C VAL A 578 -5.87 7.46 3.35
N ILE A 579 -5.17 7.44 2.22
CA ILE A 579 -5.80 7.47 0.89
C ILE A 579 -5.97 6.00 0.45
N ILE A 580 -7.01 5.36 0.96
CA ILE A 580 -7.11 3.90 1.06
C ILE A 580 -8.52 3.39 0.76
N ARG A 581 -8.64 2.16 0.28
CA ARG A 581 -9.92 1.46 0.10
C ARG A 581 -9.88 0.12 0.79
N GLY A 582 -10.92 -0.16 1.57
CA GLY A 582 -11.21 -1.53 2.02
C GLY A 582 -11.84 -2.35 0.93
N SER A 583 -11.94 -3.65 1.19
CA SER A 583 -12.74 -4.56 0.40
C SER A 583 -13.47 -5.60 1.23
N LYS A 584 -14.39 -6.33 0.59
CA LYS A 584 -15.14 -7.45 1.19
C LYS A 584 -14.23 -8.57 1.70
N SER A 585 -13.10 -8.82 1.04
CA SER A 585 -12.07 -9.75 1.54
C SER A 585 -11.27 -9.23 2.75
N LYS A 586 -11.68 -8.08 3.33
CA LYS A 586 -11.06 -7.40 4.49
C LYS A 586 -9.59 -7.01 4.22
N ARG A 587 -9.26 -6.78 2.95
CA ARG A 587 -7.97 -6.29 2.47
C ARG A 587 -8.01 -4.78 2.20
N SER A 588 -6.83 -4.18 2.25
CA SER A 588 -6.62 -2.76 1.98
C SER A 588 -5.89 -2.57 0.65
N TYR A 589 -6.36 -1.60 -0.13
CA TYR A 589 -5.80 -1.26 -1.44
C TYR A 589 -5.55 0.25 -1.56
N PRO A 590 -4.52 0.68 -2.33
CA PRO A 590 -4.28 2.08 -2.60
C PRO A 590 -5.51 2.81 -3.15
N GLY A 591 -5.86 3.94 -2.53
CA GLY A 591 -7.01 4.74 -2.94
C GLY A 591 -6.77 5.56 -4.21
N ALA A 592 -5.51 5.79 -4.58
CA ALA A 592 -5.08 6.59 -5.73
C ALA A 592 -3.89 5.94 -6.47
N PRO A 593 -3.74 6.17 -7.79
CA PRO A 593 -2.48 5.95 -8.49
C PRO A 593 -1.36 6.79 -7.87
N GLY A 594 -0.14 6.23 -7.80
CA GLY A 594 1.02 6.88 -7.17
C GLY A 594 1.19 6.53 -5.67
N ILE A 595 0.27 5.77 -5.09
CA ILE A 595 0.41 5.18 -3.76
C ILE A 595 0.72 3.69 -3.91
N MET A 596 1.75 3.24 -3.21
CA MET A 596 2.22 1.86 -3.27
C MET A 596 1.35 0.93 -2.39
N PRO A 597 1.13 -0.35 -2.77
CA PRO A 597 0.44 -1.33 -1.92
C PRO A 597 1.04 -1.46 -0.52
N GLU A 598 2.37 -1.37 -0.43
CA GLU A 598 3.16 -1.41 0.79
C GLU A 598 2.84 -0.21 1.69
N ALA A 599 2.47 0.95 1.13
CA ALA A 599 2.06 2.12 1.89
C ALA A 599 0.67 1.97 2.54
N VAL A 600 -0.08 0.88 2.30
CA VAL A 600 -1.40 0.65 2.92
C VAL A 600 -1.53 -0.72 3.62
N HIS A 601 -0.48 -1.54 3.66
CA HIS A 601 -0.57 -2.90 4.22
C HIS A 601 -0.85 -2.94 5.73
N ASN A 602 -0.42 -1.93 6.48
CA ASN A 602 -0.63 -1.78 7.93
C ASN A 602 -1.98 -1.13 8.29
N MET A 603 -2.92 -1.11 7.37
CA MET A 603 -4.23 -0.50 7.54
C MET A 603 -5.33 -1.54 7.31
N LEU A 604 -6.38 -1.49 8.12
CA LEU A 604 -7.62 -2.25 7.91
C LEU A 604 -8.78 -1.27 7.78
N VAL A 605 -9.55 -1.37 6.70
CA VAL A 605 -10.73 -0.53 6.47
C VAL A 605 -11.99 -1.37 6.65
N LEU A 606 -12.87 -0.96 7.56
CA LEU A 606 -14.11 -1.65 7.92
C LEU A 606 -15.35 -0.78 7.60
N ASP A 607 -16.54 -1.37 7.57
CA ASP A 607 -17.78 -0.62 7.37
C ASP A 607 -18.15 0.21 8.61
N TYR A 608 -18.46 1.49 8.41
CA TYR A 608 -18.72 2.39 9.54
C TYR A 608 -20.07 2.11 10.20
N GLY A 609 -20.07 1.91 11.53
CA GLY A 609 -21.30 1.80 12.33
C GLY A 609 -22.04 0.46 12.26
N THR A 610 -21.39 -0.62 11.81
CA THR A 610 -22.02 -1.96 11.70
C THR A 610 -21.64 -2.89 12.85
N PRO A 611 -22.52 -3.83 13.28
CA PRO A 611 -22.18 -4.82 14.29
C PRO A 611 -21.02 -5.74 13.90
N GLU A 612 -20.92 -6.13 12.63
CA GLU A 612 -19.85 -7.02 12.15
C GLU A 612 -18.48 -6.33 12.22
N SER A 613 -18.41 -5.02 11.98
CA SER A 613 -17.18 -4.24 12.23
C SER A 613 -16.79 -4.27 13.71
N LEU A 614 -17.73 -4.20 14.65
CA LEU A 614 -17.43 -4.34 16.08
C LEU A 614 -16.93 -5.75 16.43
N GLU A 615 -17.48 -6.81 15.81
CA GLU A 615 -17.01 -8.18 15.98
C GLU A 615 -15.55 -8.34 15.53
N ILE A 616 -15.23 -7.89 14.31
CA ILE A 616 -13.84 -7.91 13.79
C ILE A 616 -12.90 -7.05 14.67
N ILE A 617 -13.38 -5.92 15.17
CA ILE A 617 -12.60 -5.07 16.09
C ILE A 617 -12.37 -5.79 17.41
N ARG A 618 -13.37 -6.42 18.04
CA ARG A 618 -13.17 -7.20 19.28
C ARG A 618 -12.15 -8.34 19.07
N GLU A 619 -12.16 -9.00 17.93
CA GLU A 619 -11.18 -10.04 17.59
C GLU A 619 -9.76 -9.48 17.43
N ARG A 620 -9.59 -8.34 16.75
CA ARG A 620 -8.28 -7.83 16.29
C ARG A 620 -7.77 -6.58 17.01
N CYS A 621 -8.49 -6.01 17.97
CA CYS A 621 -8.09 -4.77 18.67
C CYS A 621 -6.72 -4.92 19.36
N HIS A 622 -6.38 -6.12 19.81
CA HIS A 622 -5.09 -6.46 20.42
C HIS A 622 -3.89 -6.34 19.45
N GLU A 623 -4.12 -6.44 18.13
CA GLU A 623 -3.12 -6.21 17.08
C GLU A 623 -2.99 -4.72 16.72
N ALA A 624 -4.03 -3.93 16.96
CA ALA A 624 -4.12 -2.54 16.51
C ALA A 624 -3.35 -1.58 17.42
N ALA A 625 -2.56 -0.69 16.81
CA ALA A 625 -2.01 0.50 17.47
C ALA A 625 -3.10 1.54 17.75
N ALA A 626 -3.97 1.74 16.76
CA ALA A 626 -5.06 2.71 16.84
C ALA A 626 -6.30 2.27 16.06
N ILE A 627 -7.44 2.85 16.43
CA ILE A 627 -8.64 2.92 15.59
C ILE A 627 -8.90 4.39 15.27
N LEU A 628 -8.82 4.75 14.00
CA LEU A 628 -8.95 6.09 13.44
C LEU A 628 -10.36 6.30 12.90
N VAL A 629 -11.06 7.30 13.43
CA VAL A 629 -12.51 7.51 13.24
C VAL A 629 -12.78 8.96 12.84
N GLU A 630 -13.58 9.20 11.81
CA GLU A 630 -14.22 10.51 11.57
C GLU A 630 -15.60 10.46 12.27
N PRO A 631 -15.80 11.06 13.46
CA PRO A 631 -16.94 10.74 14.33
C PRO A 631 -18.30 10.97 13.67
N VAL A 632 -18.38 12.00 12.81
CA VAL A 632 -19.44 12.14 11.82
C VAL A 632 -18.79 12.38 10.47
N GLN A 633 -18.89 11.39 9.59
CA GLN A 633 -18.32 11.45 8.25
C GLN A 633 -18.90 12.65 7.48
N SER A 634 -18.03 13.55 7.04
CA SER A 634 -18.37 14.76 6.27
C SER A 634 -19.13 14.49 4.96
N ARG A 635 -19.14 13.25 4.47
CA ARG A 635 -19.92 12.78 3.31
C ARG A 635 -21.26 12.11 3.68
N ARG A 636 -21.47 11.79 4.96
CA ARG A 636 -22.65 11.10 5.53
C ARG A 636 -23.09 11.73 6.86
N MET A 637 -23.32 13.05 6.86
CA MET A 637 -23.69 13.81 8.06
C MET A 637 -25.00 13.35 8.72
N GLU A 638 -25.89 12.74 7.93
CA GLU A 638 -27.10 12.07 8.41
C GLU A 638 -26.81 10.90 9.36
N PHE A 639 -25.66 10.24 9.21
CA PHE A 639 -25.31 8.99 9.88
C PHE A 639 -24.43 9.23 11.12
N ARG A 640 -25.01 9.03 12.30
CA ARG A 640 -24.39 9.28 13.62
C ARG A 640 -24.52 8.05 14.53
N PRO A 641 -23.65 7.03 14.37
CA PRO A 641 -23.74 5.77 15.09
C PRO A 641 -23.09 5.89 16.48
N VAL A 642 -23.68 6.66 17.39
CA VAL A 642 -23.05 6.97 18.69
C VAL A 642 -22.87 5.72 19.56
N ASP A 643 -23.84 4.82 19.59
CA ASP A 643 -23.73 3.57 20.37
C ASP A 643 -22.53 2.73 19.92
N PHE A 644 -22.30 2.63 18.60
CA PHE A 644 -21.12 1.98 18.02
C PHE A 644 -19.83 2.67 18.48
N LEU A 645 -19.80 4.01 18.55
CA LEU A 645 -18.63 4.75 19.02
C LEU A 645 -18.39 4.60 20.53
N GLN A 646 -19.46 4.52 21.33
CA GLN A 646 -19.37 4.26 22.77
C GLN A 646 -18.86 2.84 23.04
N GLU A 647 -19.32 1.86 22.28
CA GLU A 647 -18.79 0.49 22.37
C GLU A 647 -17.35 0.41 21.86
N LEU A 648 -17.02 1.12 20.78
CA LEU A 648 -15.66 1.21 20.26
C LEU A 648 -14.67 1.73 21.31
N ARG A 649 -15.04 2.78 22.06
CA ARG A 649 -14.26 3.29 23.20
C ARG A 649 -13.97 2.21 24.24
N GLN A 650 -14.99 1.43 24.61
CA GLN A 650 -14.84 0.36 25.60
C GLN A 650 -13.84 -0.69 25.13
N ILE A 651 -13.96 -1.13 23.86
CA ILE A 651 -13.06 -2.13 23.26
C ILE A 651 -11.62 -1.60 23.15
N THR A 652 -11.42 -0.32 22.78
CA THR A 652 -10.09 0.29 22.72
C THR A 652 -9.42 0.42 24.09
N GLU A 653 -10.19 0.80 25.11
CA GLU A 653 -9.72 0.91 26.50
C GLU A 653 -9.22 -0.45 27.02
N GLU A 654 -10.04 -1.49 26.86
CA GLU A 654 -9.76 -2.86 27.32
C GLU A 654 -8.46 -3.43 26.72
N HIS A 655 -8.17 -3.13 25.46
CA HIS A 655 -7.03 -3.67 24.71
C HIS A 655 -5.80 -2.75 24.71
N GLY A 656 -5.87 -1.59 25.37
CA GLY A 656 -4.81 -0.60 25.42
C GLY A 656 -4.50 0.08 24.08
N THR A 657 -5.46 0.06 23.16
CA THR A 657 -5.38 0.58 21.78
C THR A 657 -5.82 2.04 21.75
N ALA A 658 -5.19 2.91 20.95
CA ALA A 658 -5.59 4.32 20.88
C ALA A 658 -6.89 4.50 20.10
N LEU A 659 -7.92 5.10 20.71
CA LEU A 659 -9.03 5.67 19.94
C LEU A 659 -8.62 7.06 19.43
N ILE A 660 -8.51 7.22 18.10
CA ILE A 660 -8.20 8.50 17.47
C ILE A 660 -9.46 9.07 16.82
N PHE A 661 -9.90 10.24 17.29
CA PHE A 661 -10.97 11.01 16.64
C PHE A 661 -10.39 12.05 15.70
N ASP A 662 -10.76 11.97 14.42
CA ASP A 662 -10.56 13.03 13.44
C ASP A 662 -11.67 14.07 13.56
N GLU A 663 -11.37 15.12 14.32
CA GLU A 663 -12.21 16.26 14.59
C GLU A 663 -11.81 17.47 13.71
N VAL A 664 -11.09 17.25 12.59
CA VAL A 664 -10.65 18.33 11.67
C VAL A 664 -11.84 19.00 10.95
N ILE A 665 -13.04 18.42 11.00
CA ILE A 665 -14.32 19.03 10.55
C ILE A 665 -15.24 19.36 11.73
N THR A 666 -15.42 18.44 12.67
CA THR A 666 -16.43 18.53 13.73
C THR A 666 -15.96 19.34 14.94
N GLY A 667 -14.65 19.32 15.23
CA GLY A 667 -14.02 20.01 16.35
C GLY A 667 -14.18 21.52 16.26
N PHE A 668 -14.54 22.14 17.38
CA PHE A 668 -14.82 23.59 17.53
C PHE A 668 -15.98 24.14 16.65
N ARG A 669 -16.45 23.40 15.65
CA ARG A 669 -17.53 23.78 14.72
C ARG A 669 -18.93 23.42 15.22
N MET A 670 -19.10 22.20 15.74
CA MET A 670 -20.41 21.71 16.21
C MET A 670 -20.66 22.06 17.67
N HIS A 671 -19.57 22.09 18.43
CA HIS A 671 -19.47 22.42 19.85
C HIS A 671 -18.01 22.85 20.12
N PRO A 672 -17.69 23.67 21.14
CA PRO A 672 -16.31 24.03 21.47
C PRO A 672 -15.41 22.80 21.70
N ASN A 673 -15.94 21.75 22.33
CA ASN A 673 -15.29 20.44 22.50
C ASN A 673 -15.81 19.36 21.52
N GLY A 674 -16.06 19.74 20.27
CA GLY A 674 -16.28 18.82 19.15
C GLY A 674 -17.42 17.80 19.30
N ALA A 675 -17.31 16.72 18.52
CA ALA A 675 -18.18 15.55 18.61
C ALA A 675 -17.97 14.76 19.93
N GLN A 676 -16.75 14.74 20.49
CA GLN A 676 -16.45 14.13 21.79
C GLN A 676 -17.46 14.52 22.87
N SER A 677 -17.68 15.83 23.06
CA SER A 677 -18.62 16.34 24.07
C SER A 677 -20.09 16.21 23.68
N LEU A 678 -20.42 16.11 22.39
CA LEU A 678 -21.79 15.87 21.93
C LEU A 678 -22.22 14.41 22.09
N PHE A 679 -21.26 13.48 22.02
CA PHE A 679 -21.49 12.03 22.10
C PHE A 679 -21.14 11.43 23.47
N GLY A 680 -20.46 12.18 24.34
CA GLY A 680 -20.03 11.73 25.66
C GLY A 680 -18.88 10.72 25.59
N ILE A 681 -17.95 10.92 24.65
CA ILE A 681 -16.84 9.99 24.37
C ILE A 681 -15.52 10.76 24.39
N GLU A 682 -14.60 10.36 25.26
CA GLU A 682 -13.22 10.87 25.26
C GLU A 682 -12.32 9.97 24.40
N ALA A 683 -11.82 10.51 23.29
CA ALA A 683 -10.77 9.87 22.51
C ALA A 683 -9.44 9.90 23.26
N ASP A 684 -8.52 9.01 22.90
CA ASP A 684 -7.15 9.05 23.40
C ASP A 684 -6.37 10.22 22.79
N ILE A 685 -6.63 10.47 21.51
CA ILE A 685 -6.04 11.53 20.70
C ILE A 685 -7.14 12.11 19.80
N GLY A 686 -7.44 13.39 19.94
CA GLY A 686 -8.19 14.15 18.94
C GLY A 686 -7.24 14.83 17.96
N THR A 687 -7.56 14.80 16.67
CA THR A 687 -6.86 15.55 15.63
C THR A 687 -7.74 16.67 15.09
N TYR A 688 -7.16 17.85 14.93
CA TYR A 688 -7.86 19.10 14.68
C TYR A 688 -7.16 19.93 13.60
N GLY A 689 -7.87 20.91 13.07
CA GLY A 689 -7.38 21.86 12.08
C GLY A 689 -8.51 22.82 11.70
N LYS A 690 -8.46 23.39 10.49
CA LYS A 690 -9.53 24.24 9.93
C LYS A 690 -9.91 25.41 10.87
N VAL A 691 -10.99 25.26 11.64
CA VAL A 691 -11.56 26.29 12.54
C VAL A 691 -10.53 26.89 13.49
N ILE A 692 -9.68 26.06 14.11
CA ILE A 692 -8.70 26.50 15.10
C ILE A 692 -7.62 27.43 14.52
N GLY A 693 -7.49 27.52 13.19
CA GLY A 693 -6.52 28.40 12.54
C GLY A 693 -7.00 29.82 12.32
N GLY A 694 -8.30 30.11 12.53
CA GLY A 694 -8.86 31.42 12.23
C GLY A 694 -8.72 31.84 10.76
N GLY A 695 -8.66 30.87 9.84
CA GLY A 695 -8.35 31.08 8.41
C GLY A 695 -6.88 30.87 8.02
N MET A 696 -5.96 30.70 8.97
CA MET A 696 -4.55 30.37 8.71
C MET A 696 -4.32 28.84 8.66
N PRO A 697 -3.30 28.34 7.92
CA PRO A 697 -2.96 26.91 7.90
C PRO A 697 -2.49 26.42 9.27
N ILE A 698 -3.18 25.41 9.81
CA ILE A 698 -2.82 24.74 11.07
C ILE A 698 -3.39 23.31 11.10
N GLY A 699 -2.75 22.45 11.88
CA GLY A 699 -3.36 21.27 12.49
C GLY A 699 -2.96 21.17 13.98
N ALA A 700 -3.63 20.32 14.74
CA ALA A 700 -3.24 20.02 16.12
C ALA A 700 -3.59 18.59 16.51
N MET A 701 -2.81 18.02 17.43
CA MET A 701 -3.10 16.78 18.15
C MET A 701 -3.29 17.15 19.62
N ILE A 702 -4.36 16.68 20.24
CA ILE A 702 -4.67 16.96 21.65
C ILE A 702 -5.16 15.65 22.28
N GLY A 703 -4.61 15.27 23.43
CA GLY A 703 -4.92 13.97 24.02
C GLY A 703 -4.38 13.74 25.42
N ARG A 704 -4.45 12.49 25.88
CA ARG A 704 -3.89 12.04 27.16
C ARG A 704 -2.36 12.00 27.09
N SER A 705 -1.68 12.27 28.20
CA SER A 705 -0.21 12.35 28.28
C SER A 705 0.45 11.07 27.78
N LYS A 706 -0.07 9.89 28.18
CA LYS A 706 0.33 8.55 27.69
C LYS A 706 0.66 8.50 26.19
N TRP A 707 -0.12 9.19 25.36
CA TRP A 707 0.05 9.21 23.91
C TRP A 707 0.89 10.40 23.43
N MET A 708 0.63 11.59 23.99
CA MET A 708 1.30 12.84 23.61
C MET A 708 2.77 12.88 24.00
N ASP A 709 3.17 12.15 25.05
CA ASP A 709 4.55 12.01 25.53
C ASP A 709 5.45 11.34 24.48
N ALA A 710 4.90 10.63 23.49
CA ALA A 710 5.68 10.09 22.38
C ALA A 710 6.28 11.18 21.44
N LEU A 711 5.94 12.46 21.61
CA LEU A 711 6.54 13.56 20.84
C LEU A 711 7.79 14.18 21.48
N ASP A 712 7.95 14.07 22.80
CA ASP A 712 9.03 14.75 23.55
C ASP A 712 9.62 13.97 24.74
N GLY A 713 9.08 12.79 25.04
CA GLY A 713 9.51 11.90 26.11
C GLY A 713 8.78 12.13 27.44
N GLY A 714 7.84 13.07 27.48
CA GLY A 714 7.07 13.43 28.69
C GLY A 714 7.71 14.55 29.52
N PRO A 715 7.00 15.04 30.55
CA PRO A 715 7.42 16.19 31.34
C PRO A 715 8.55 15.84 32.32
N TRP A 716 9.57 16.70 32.37
CA TRP A 716 10.66 16.70 33.35
C TRP A 716 10.87 18.12 33.89
N GLN A 717 11.70 18.27 34.93
CA GLN A 717 11.83 19.50 35.71
C GLN A 717 13.30 19.93 35.86
N PHE A 718 13.54 21.25 35.94
CA PHE A 718 14.87 21.78 36.22
C PHE A 718 15.13 21.81 37.73
N GLY A 719 16.30 21.31 38.15
CA GLY A 719 16.75 21.36 39.55
C GLY A 719 16.50 20.08 40.36
N ASP A 720 16.03 19.02 39.71
CA ASP A 720 16.00 17.65 40.23
C ASP A 720 16.62 16.66 39.20
N ASP A 721 16.52 15.36 39.48
CA ASP A 721 17.08 14.27 38.66
C ASP A 721 16.03 13.66 37.68
N SER A 722 14.92 14.35 37.40
CA SER A 722 13.89 13.86 36.46
C SER A 722 14.38 13.85 35.01
N VAL A 723 13.90 12.87 34.23
CA VAL A 723 14.26 12.66 32.82
C VAL A 723 13.02 12.33 31.99
N PRO A 724 13.03 12.54 30.66
CA PRO A 724 11.98 12.03 29.79
C PRO A 724 11.97 10.49 29.81
N GLU A 725 10.86 9.88 30.22
CA GLU A 725 10.74 8.42 30.39
C GLU A 725 10.10 7.71 29.18
N ALA A 726 9.35 8.43 28.34
CA ALA A 726 8.63 7.86 27.20
C ALA A 726 9.50 7.72 25.93
N GLY A 727 9.21 6.70 25.12
CA GLY A 727 9.84 6.51 23.82
C GLY A 727 9.44 7.60 22.82
N VAL A 728 10.43 8.30 22.26
CA VAL A 728 10.21 9.46 21.37
C VAL A 728 10.17 9.06 19.90
N THR A 729 9.17 9.56 19.19
CA THR A 729 9.01 9.43 17.74
C THR A 729 9.50 10.67 17.00
N TYR A 730 9.72 10.56 15.68
CA TYR A 730 10.13 11.71 14.87
C TYR A 730 8.92 12.48 14.32
N PHE A 731 8.80 13.76 14.67
CA PHE A 731 7.80 14.67 14.11
C PHE A 731 8.34 16.12 14.08
N ALA A 732 8.35 16.75 12.91
CA ALA A 732 8.97 18.07 12.69
C ALA A 732 8.37 18.79 11.48
N GLY A 733 8.56 20.12 11.42
CA GLY A 733 8.24 20.93 10.23
C GLY A 733 8.60 22.40 10.40
N THR A 734 9.10 23.04 9.35
CA THR A 734 9.68 24.41 9.40
C THR A 734 8.69 25.48 9.87
N PHE A 735 7.43 25.39 9.45
CA PHE A 735 6.39 26.38 9.76
C PHE A 735 5.53 26.00 10.98
N VAL A 736 5.87 24.92 11.68
CA VAL A 736 5.16 24.48 12.89
C VAL A 736 5.30 25.55 13.97
N ARG A 737 4.15 26.09 14.43
CA ARG A 737 4.04 27.26 15.32
C ARG A 737 4.40 28.61 14.68
N HIS A 738 4.23 28.77 13.36
CA HIS A 738 4.42 30.05 12.66
C HIS A 738 3.72 31.20 13.41
N PRO A 739 4.42 32.29 13.81
CA PRO A 739 3.87 33.30 14.72
C PRO A 739 2.53 33.90 14.30
N LEU A 740 2.35 34.20 13.01
CA LEU A 740 1.10 34.74 12.46
C LEU A 740 -0.07 33.74 12.58
N THR A 741 0.20 32.45 12.38
CA THR A 741 -0.80 31.38 12.57
C THR A 741 -1.16 31.26 14.05
N MET A 742 -0.18 31.34 14.95
CA MET A 742 -0.43 31.27 16.39
C MET A 742 -1.22 32.50 16.90
N ALA A 743 -1.01 33.68 16.31
CA ALA A 743 -1.80 34.88 16.61
C ALA A 743 -3.27 34.72 16.17
N ALA A 744 -3.51 34.26 14.94
CA ALA A 744 -4.85 33.97 14.44
C ALA A 744 -5.55 32.87 15.25
N ALA A 745 -4.84 31.79 15.55
CA ALA A 745 -5.35 30.67 16.34
C ALA A 745 -5.69 31.09 17.78
N LYS A 746 -4.82 31.87 18.45
CA LYS A 746 -5.12 32.42 19.78
C LYS A 746 -6.37 33.29 19.75
N ALA A 747 -6.50 34.18 18.76
CA ALA A 747 -7.68 35.03 18.61
C ALA A 747 -8.96 34.21 18.39
N ALA A 748 -8.92 33.18 17.54
CA ALA A 748 -10.03 32.24 17.32
C ALA A 748 -10.43 31.49 18.59
N LEU A 749 -9.47 30.91 19.32
CA LEU A 749 -9.72 30.13 20.53
C LEU A 749 -10.21 30.99 21.70
N VAL A 750 -9.67 32.20 21.88
CA VAL A 750 -10.18 33.17 22.86
C VAL A 750 -11.62 33.53 22.54
N HIS A 751 -11.95 33.85 21.28
CA HIS A 751 -13.32 34.18 20.89
C HIS A 751 -14.30 33.00 21.12
N LEU A 752 -13.90 31.77 20.78
CA LEU A 752 -14.68 30.57 21.06
C LEU A 752 -14.94 30.37 22.56
N LYS A 753 -13.91 30.60 23.39
CA LYS A 753 -14.01 30.54 24.85
C LYS A 753 -14.95 31.61 25.43
N GLU A 754 -14.86 32.84 24.93
CA GLU A 754 -15.69 33.97 25.38
C GLU A 754 -17.16 33.82 25.00
N GLN A 755 -17.45 33.29 23.80
CA GLN A 755 -18.83 33.08 23.35
C GLN A 755 -19.47 31.80 23.90
N GLY A 756 -18.66 30.79 24.20
CA GLY A 756 -19.11 29.48 24.68
C GLY A 756 -19.97 28.70 23.66
N PRO A 757 -20.59 27.57 24.08
CA PRO A 757 -21.37 26.70 23.20
C PRO A 757 -22.53 27.38 22.47
N ALA A 758 -23.08 28.46 23.05
CA ALA A 758 -24.19 29.21 22.49
C ALA A 758 -23.87 29.83 21.10
N LEU A 759 -22.58 29.99 20.75
CA LEU A 759 -22.18 30.41 19.41
C LEU A 759 -22.53 29.34 18.36
N GLN A 760 -22.12 28.10 18.62
CA GLN A 760 -22.39 26.96 17.75
C GLN A 760 -23.89 26.63 17.76
N GLU A 761 -24.56 26.65 18.92
CA GLU A 761 -26.01 26.36 19.01
C GLU A 761 -26.81 27.27 18.06
N ARG A 762 -26.64 28.61 18.14
CA ARG A 762 -27.33 29.55 17.23
C ARG A 762 -27.02 29.30 15.76
N LEU A 763 -25.76 28.98 15.43
CA LEU A 763 -25.36 28.72 14.05
C LEU A 763 -25.93 27.39 13.53
N ASN A 764 -26.01 26.37 14.39
CA ASN A 764 -26.59 25.07 14.09
C ASN A 764 -28.10 25.20 13.82
N ASP A 765 -28.82 26.00 14.64
CA ASP A 765 -30.25 26.27 14.49
C ASP A 765 -30.55 26.98 13.15
N MET A 766 -29.79 28.01 12.82
CA MET A 766 -29.90 28.74 11.54
C MET A 766 -29.63 27.81 10.34
N THR A 767 -28.62 26.95 10.42
CA THR A 767 -28.38 25.93 9.37
C THR A 767 -29.53 24.93 9.27
N ALA A 768 -30.10 24.49 10.39
CA ALA A 768 -31.20 23.53 10.40
C ALA A 768 -32.47 24.10 9.75
N ASP A 769 -32.82 25.37 10.01
CA ASP A 769 -33.95 26.03 9.35
C ASP A 769 -33.72 26.26 7.85
N MET A 770 -32.54 26.74 7.45
CA MET A 770 -32.17 26.88 6.04
C MET A 770 -32.28 25.55 5.29
N VAL A 771 -31.73 24.48 5.86
CA VAL A 771 -31.77 23.13 5.28
C VAL A 771 -33.21 22.63 5.16
N ARG A 772 -34.07 22.89 6.14
CA ARG A 772 -35.51 22.59 6.06
C ARG A 772 -36.17 23.35 4.90
N ARG A 773 -36.02 24.67 4.83
CA ARG A 773 -36.60 25.53 3.79
C ARG A 773 -36.16 25.13 2.37
N VAL A 774 -34.88 24.80 2.18
CA VAL A 774 -34.34 24.31 0.90
C VAL A 774 -34.89 22.93 0.55
N ASN A 775 -35.04 22.05 1.53
CA ASN A 775 -35.62 20.74 1.33
C ASN A 775 -37.11 20.80 0.94
N ASP A 776 -37.87 21.74 1.52
CA ASP A 776 -39.26 22.01 1.14
C ASP A 776 -39.34 22.41 -0.36
N LEU A 777 -38.42 23.24 -0.87
CA LEU A 777 -38.32 23.60 -2.29
C LEU A 777 -37.96 22.41 -3.21
N PHE A 778 -37.04 21.54 -2.78
CA PHE A 778 -36.74 20.32 -3.56
C PHE A 778 -37.95 19.39 -3.65
N ASP A 779 -38.79 19.34 -2.62
CA ASP A 779 -40.00 18.53 -2.61
C ASP A 779 -41.13 19.16 -3.45
N GLU A 780 -41.34 20.47 -3.36
CA GLU A 780 -42.29 21.22 -4.21
C GLU A 780 -41.97 21.05 -5.71
N HIS A 781 -40.71 21.25 -6.08
CA HIS A 781 -40.23 21.07 -7.45
C HIS A 781 -39.94 19.60 -7.80
N ARG A 782 -40.19 18.63 -6.90
CA ARG A 782 -39.96 17.19 -7.10
C ARG A 782 -38.57 16.84 -7.61
N LEU A 783 -37.53 17.53 -7.14
CA LEU A 783 -36.15 17.35 -7.59
C LEU A 783 -35.45 16.21 -6.82
N PRO A 784 -34.51 15.48 -7.44
CA PRO A 784 -33.80 14.36 -6.83
C PRO A 784 -32.65 14.81 -5.89
N PHE A 785 -32.83 15.95 -5.21
CA PHE A 785 -31.84 16.52 -4.29
C PHE A 785 -32.37 16.53 -2.85
N ARG A 786 -31.46 16.37 -1.89
CA ARG A 786 -31.69 16.61 -0.47
C ARG A 786 -30.48 17.30 0.15
N TRP A 787 -30.69 18.23 1.07
CA TRP A 787 -29.63 18.70 1.98
C TRP A 787 -29.74 17.94 3.31
N VAL A 788 -28.63 17.33 3.71
CA VAL A 788 -28.42 16.68 5.01
C VAL A 788 -27.48 17.53 5.86
N THR A 789 -27.62 17.53 7.18
CA THR A 789 -26.86 18.42 8.07
C THR A 789 -26.42 17.76 9.37
N PHE A 790 -25.25 18.17 9.87
CA PHE A 790 -24.82 17.98 11.25
C PHE A 790 -24.24 19.30 11.77
N GLY A 791 -24.92 19.89 12.75
CA GLY A 791 -24.62 21.23 13.25
C GLY A 791 -24.62 22.28 12.13
N SER A 792 -23.49 22.98 11.96
CA SER A 792 -23.34 24.06 10.99
C SER A 792 -22.79 23.61 9.63
N ALA A 793 -22.52 22.32 9.45
CA ALA A 793 -22.12 21.73 8.18
C ALA A 793 -23.28 20.93 7.56
N PHE A 794 -23.43 21.04 6.23
CA PHE A 794 -24.44 20.34 5.47
C PHE A 794 -23.87 19.81 4.14
N LYS A 795 -24.60 18.96 3.42
CA LYS A 795 -24.20 18.49 2.08
C LYS A 795 -25.42 18.19 1.21
N THR A 796 -25.32 18.52 -0.08
CA THR A 796 -26.27 18.03 -1.09
C THR A 796 -26.05 16.53 -1.39
N LYS A 797 -27.13 15.77 -1.30
CA LYS A 797 -27.27 14.36 -1.69
C LYS A 797 -28.17 14.26 -2.91
N TYR A 798 -27.88 13.32 -3.80
CA TYR A 798 -28.67 12.94 -4.97
C TYR A 798 -28.29 11.51 -5.38
N ASP A 799 -29.17 10.84 -6.10
CA ASP A 799 -28.89 9.52 -6.66
C ASP A 799 -27.79 9.63 -7.74
N ASP A 800 -26.69 8.89 -7.57
CA ASP A 800 -25.52 8.93 -8.46
C ASP A 800 -25.81 8.41 -9.88
N THR A 801 -26.96 7.76 -10.12
CA THR A 801 -27.43 7.39 -11.47
C THR A 801 -28.05 8.56 -12.23
N VAL A 802 -28.40 9.65 -11.55
CA VAL A 802 -29.02 10.83 -12.18
C VAL A 802 -27.95 11.63 -12.92
N GLU A 803 -28.12 11.76 -14.24
CA GLU A 803 -27.22 12.58 -15.05
C GLU A 803 -27.44 14.09 -14.80
N ASN A 804 -26.42 14.89 -15.15
CA ASN A 804 -26.45 16.36 -15.11
C ASN A 804 -26.67 17.02 -13.73
N THR A 805 -26.54 16.30 -12.62
CA THR A 805 -26.57 16.85 -11.24
C THR A 805 -25.58 17.99 -11.00
N GLU A 806 -24.43 17.97 -11.71
CA GLU A 806 -23.42 19.04 -11.76
C GLU A 806 -24.03 20.44 -12.04
N LEU A 807 -25.13 20.50 -12.82
CA LEU A 807 -25.80 21.75 -13.20
C LEU A 807 -26.40 22.50 -12.02
N PHE A 808 -26.81 21.80 -10.95
CA PHE A 808 -27.30 22.44 -9.72
C PHE A 808 -26.26 23.40 -9.15
N PHE A 809 -25.01 22.93 -8.98
CA PHE A 809 -23.93 23.75 -8.44
C PHE A 809 -23.53 24.90 -9.38
N MET A 810 -23.62 24.68 -10.70
CA MET A 810 -23.33 25.72 -11.70
C MET A 810 -24.43 26.81 -11.71
N LEU A 811 -25.71 26.45 -11.61
CA LEU A 811 -26.83 27.39 -11.51
C LEU A 811 -26.81 28.17 -10.20
N MET A 812 -26.54 27.52 -9.06
CA MET A 812 -26.34 28.21 -7.78
C MET A 812 -25.27 29.32 -7.87
N ARG A 813 -24.14 29.04 -8.54
CA ARG A 813 -23.13 30.07 -8.85
C ARG A 813 -23.65 31.14 -9.81
N LEU A 814 -24.41 30.77 -10.85
CA LEU A 814 -25.06 31.76 -11.74
C LEU A 814 -26.05 32.67 -10.99
N HIS A 815 -26.65 32.20 -9.90
CA HIS A 815 -27.55 32.96 -9.04
C HIS A 815 -26.86 33.68 -7.86
N GLY A 816 -25.53 33.60 -7.74
CA GLY A 816 -24.75 34.35 -6.73
C GLY A 816 -24.52 33.61 -5.42
N VAL A 817 -24.56 32.26 -5.41
CA VAL A 817 -24.14 31.44 -4.26
C VAL A 817 -22.95 30.58 -4.67
N HIS A 818 -21.80 30.76 -4.00
CA HIS A 818 -20.60 29.96 -4.26
C HIS A 818 -20.73 28.58 -3.60
N VAL A 819 -20.74 27.54 -4.44
CA VAL A 819 -20.94 26.15 -4.04
C VAL A 819 -20.30 25.18 -5.03
N LEU A 820 -19.90 24.00 -4.56
CA LEU A 820 -19.38 22.85 -5.33
C LEU A 820 -19.93 21.54 -4.72
N ASP A 821 -19.72 20.37 -5.37
CA ASP A 821 -20.03 19.04 -4.80
C ASP A 821 -19.04 18.63 -3.69
N PHE A 822 -19.06 19.39 -2.61
CA PHE A 822 -18.30 19.16 -1.37
C PHE A 822 -19.26 19.32 -0.17
N PRO A 823 -18.81 19.08 1.06
CA PRO A 823 -19.47 19.60 2.24
C PRO A 823 -19.61 21.13 2.18
N HIS A 824 -20.74 21.62 2.67
CA HIS A 824 -21.15 23.02 2.76
C HIS A 824 -21.22 23.45 4.22
N PHE A 825 -21.12 24.75 4.49
CA PHE A 825 -20.99 25.29 5.84
C PHE A 825 -21.60 26.67 5.93
N LEU A 826 -22.40 26.91 6.96
CA LEU A 826 -22.63 28.28 7.42
C LEU A 826 -21.52 28.72 8.37
N THR A 827 -21.46 30.03 8.58
CA THR A 827 -20.45 30.73 9.39
C THR A 827 -21.14 31.75 10.28
N THR A 828 -20.48 32.20 11.35
CA THR A 828 -21.03 33.24 12.24
C THR A 828 -21.11 34.62 11.58
N ALA A 829 -20.67 34.76 10.32
CA ALA A 829 -20.80 35.97 9.51
C ALA A 829 -22.05 35.95 8.60
N HIS A 830 -22.70 34.79 8.41
CA HIS A 830 -23.97 34.72 7.70
C HIS A 830 -25.09 35.31 8.58
N THR A 831 -25.98 36.08 7.95
CA THR A 831 -27.19 36.61 8.57
C THR A 831 -28.44 35.92 8.01
N GLU A 832 -29.59 36.09 8.66
CA GLU A 832 -30.89 35.65 8.12
C GLU A 832 -31.17 36.19 6.71
N ALA A 833 -30.72 37.42 6.41
CA ALA A 833 -30.85 38.01 5.07
C ALA A 833 -29.91 37.37 4.02
N ASP A 834 -28.89 36.63 4.44
CA ASP A 834 -28.03 35.82 3.56
C ASP A 834 -28.64 34.44 3.36
N VAL A 835 -29.20 33.85 4.43
CA VAL A 835 -30.00 32.62 4.37
C VAL A 835 -31.20 32.77 3.43
N ASP A 836 -31.95 33.88 3.53
CA ASP A 836 -33.06 34.18 2.64
C ASP A 836 -32.61 34.26 1.16
N ARG A 837 -31.45 34.90 0.90
CA ARG A 837 -30.86 34.98 -0.45
C ARG A 837 -30.34 33.64 -0.96
N ILE A 838 -29.83 32.77 -0.08
CA ILE A 838 -29.45 31.38 -0.43
C ILE A 838 -30.71 30.59 -0.83
N VAL A 839 -31.80 30.69 -0.06
CA VAL A 839 -33.08 30.02 -0.35
C VAL A 839 -33.67 30.52 -1.68
N GLU A 840 -33.65 31.83 -1.95
CA GLU A 840 -34.09 32.42 -3.22
C GLU A 840 -33.24 31.94 -4.41
N ALA A 841 -31.92 31.77 -4.23
CA ALA A 841 -31.03 31.22 -5.25
C ALA A 841 -31.29 29.72 -5.53
N VAL A 842 -31.64 28.95 -4.49
CA VAL A 842 -32.10 27.56 -4.64
C VAL A 842 -33.42 27.50 -5.40
N GLU A 843 -34.41 28.32 -5.04
CA GLU A 843 -35.72 28.36 -5.73
C GLU A 843 -35.54 28.64 -7.24
N LYS A 844 -34.76 29.65 -7.60
CA LYS A 844 -34.40 29.96 -9.00
C LYS A 844 -33.71 28.78 -9.68
N THR A 845 -32.76 28.14 -9.00
CA THR A 845 -32.08 26.93 -9.50
C THR A 845 -33.07 25.79 -9.75
N CYS A 846 -34.01 25.57 -8.84
CA CYS A 846 -35.03 24.52 -8.96
C CYS A 846 -35.96 24.77 -10.17
N ILE A 847 -36.40 26.01 -10.35
CA ILE A 847 -37.21 26.44 -11.50
C ILE A 847 -36.43 26.26 -12.81
N GLU A 848 -35.18 26.72 -12.89
CA GLU A 848 -34.35 26.58 -14.10
C GLU A 848 -34.03 25.11 -14.42
N LEU A 849 -33.70 24.28 -13.42
CA LEU A 849 -33.49 22.84 -13.61
C LEU A 849 -34.75 22.13 -14.10
N ARG A 850 -35.93 22.50 -13.61
CA ARG A 850 -37.20 21.95 -14.09
C ARG A 850 -37.51 22.39 -15.52
N ALA A 851 -37.32 23.68 -15.83
CA ALA A 851 -37.49 24.22 -17.18
C ALA A 851 -36.52 23.64 -18.21
N SER A 852 -35.32 23.22 -17.78
CA SER A 852 -34.31 22.61 -18.67
C SER A 852 -34.73 21.28 -19.30
N GLY A 853 -35.62 20.52 -18.62
CA GLY A 853 -35.92 19.13 -18.98
C GLY A 853 -34.73 18.16 -18.86
N LEU A 854 -33.58 18.57 -18.30
CA LEU A 854 -32.35 17.76 -18.17
C LEU A 854 -32.28 16.95 -16.86
N MET A 855 -33.21 17.19 -15.93
CA MET A 855 -33.27 16.56 -14.61
C MET A 855 -34.55 15.70 -14.52
N PRO A 856 -34.48 14.40 -14.19
CA PRO A 856 -35.69 13.57 -14.06
C PRO A 856 -36.63 14.12 -12.98
N GLU A 857 -37.93 13.88 -13.13
CA GLU A 857 -38.90 14.06 -12.05
C GLU A 857 -38.68 12.98 -10.98
N ARG A 858 -38.59 13.37 -9.71
CA ARG A 858 -38.41 12.41 -8.61
C ARG A 858 -39.73 11.65 -8.40
N THR A 859 -39.76 10.38 -8.79
CA THR A 859 -40.92 9.48 -8.65
C THR A 859 -40.86 8.60 -7.41
N TYR A 860 -39.84 8.76 -6.56
CA TYR A 860 -39.53 7.93 -5.41
C TYR A 860 -39.45 8.73 -4.09
N PRO A 861 -39.63 8.09 -2.91
CA PRO A 861 -39.48 8.73 -1.60
C PRO A 861 -38.07 9.29 -1.39
N ILE A 862 -37.95 10.35 -0.60
CA ILE A 862 -36.70 11.11 -0.47
C ILE A 862 -35.63 10.35 0.32
N GLU A 863 -36.07 9.42 1.17
CA GLU A 863 -35.31 8.47 1.97
C GLU A 863 -34.51 7.48 1.09
N THR A 864 -34.94 7.29 -0.17
CA THR A 864 -34.27 6.39 -1.13
C THR A 864 -32.99 7.00 -1.73
N VAL A 865 -32.80 8.32 -1.64
CA VAL A 865 -31.61 9.01 -2.16
C VAL A 865 -30.40 8.62 -1.30
N ASN A 866 -29.52 7.76 -1.83
CA ASN A 866 -28.28 7.29 -1.19
C ASN A 866 -28.45 6.86 0.29
N GLY A 867 -29.60 6.26 0.63
CA GLY A 867 -29.89 5.76 1.98
C GLY A 867 -30.02 6.85 3.06
N VAL A 868 -30.51 8.05 2.72
CA VAL A 868 -30.68 9.15 3.67
C VAL A 868 -31.74 8.85 4.73
N LEU A 869 -31.30 8.64 5.96
CA LEU A 869 -32.16 8.54 7.15
C LEU A 869 -32.35 9.91 7.81
N GLY A 870 -33.42 10.62 7.45
CA GLY A 870 -34.05 11.61 8.33
C GLY A 870 -34.24 13.04 7.80
N ALA A 871 -35.44 13.57 8.06
CA ALA A 871 -35.79 15.00 7.91
C ALA A 871 -35.14 15.92 8.97
N ALA A 872 -35.50 17.22 8.96
CA ALA A 872 -35.00 18.20 9.93
C ALA A 872 -35.47 17.92 11.38
N GLY A 873 -34.63 18.21 12.37
CA GLY A 873 -34.89 18.08 13.82
C GLY A 873 -33.60 18.25 14.63
N ASP A 874 -33.71 18.39 15.96
CA ASP A 874 -32.61 18.75 16.87
C ASP A 874 -31.37 17.84 16.65
N PRO A 875 -30.15 18.40 16.48
CA PRO A 875 -28.92 17.61 16.37
C PRO A 875 -28.67 16.64 17.54
N ARG A 876 -29.22 16.88 18.73
CA ARG A 876 -29.19 16.01 19.92
C ARG A 876 -30.23 14.88 19.87
N GLU A 877 -31.39 15.10 19.26
CA GLU A 877 -32.52 14.15 19.24
C GLU A 877 -32.35 13.01 18.22
N ARG A 878 -31.48 13.19 17.22
CA ARG A 878 -31.29 12.23 16.12
C ARG A 878 -29.96 11.48 16.18
N ILE A 879 -29.61 11.02 17.38
CA ILE A 879 -28.62 9.96 17.55
C ILE A 879 -29.23 8.65 17.05
N ILE A 880 -28.54 7.92 16.17
CA ILE A 880 -28.96 6.57 15.80
C ILE A 880 -28.57 5.64 16.95
N ARG A 881 -29.53 5.36 17.84
CA ARG A 881 -29.38 4.39 18.92
C ARG A 881 -29.94 3.03 18.53
N ALA A 882 -29.24 1.96 18.90
CA ALA A 882 -29.68 0.59 18.70
C ALA A 882 -30.90 0.23 19.56
N ASP A 883 -31.10 0.94 20.68
CA ASP A 883 -32.25 0.79 21.59
C ASP A 883 -33.55 1.45 21.09
N ASN A 884 -33.45 2.36 20.12
CA ASN A 884 -34.57 3.12 19.55
C ASN A 884 -34.65 2.96 18.01
N PRO A 885 -34.89 1.73 17.50
CA PRO A 885 -35.02 1.49 16.07
C PRO A 885 -36.27 2.19 15.49
N PRO A 886 -36.25 2.60 14.21
CA PRO A 886 -37.38 3.30 13.58
C PRO A 886 -38.68 2.48 13.57
N ARG A 887 -38.58 1.15 13.63
CA ARG A 887 -39.71 0.25 13.91
C ARG A 887 -39.27 -0.90 14.84
N PRO A 888 -40.15 -1.41 15.72
CA PRO A 888 -39.82 -2.53 16.61
C PRO A 888 -39.28 -3.75 15.85
N GLY A 889 -38.16 -4.28 16.30
CA GLY A 889 -37.50 -5.43 15.67
C GLY A 889 -36.57 -5.11 14.50
N ALA A 890 -36.43 -3.84 14.09
CA ALA A 890 -35.41 -3.47 13.10
C ALA A 890 -34.00 -3.54 13.71
N ARG A 891 -33.00 -3.86 12.87
CA ARG A 891 -31.58 -3.97 13.20
C ARG A 891 -30.74 -3.16 12.21
N LEU A 892 -29.60 -2.64 12.64
CA LEU A 892 -28.61 -2.04 11.73
C LEU A 892 -27.86 -3.13 10.97
N GLY A 893 -27.63 -2.91 9.67
CA GLY A 893 -26.89 -3.81 8.78
C GLY A 893 -26.24 -3.05 7.62
N SER A 894 -25.45 -3.75 6.80
CA SER A 894 -24.78 -3.16 5.62
C SER A 894 -25.63 -3.29 4.35
N THR A 895 -25.66 -2.23 3.54
CA THR A 895 -26.29 -2.20 2.21
C THR A 895 -25.33 -2.76 1.15
N PRO A 896 -25.81 -3.17 -0.05
CA PRO A 896 -24.94 -3.81 -1.06
C PRO A 896 -23.72 -2.98 -1.51
N ASP A 897 -23.76 -1.67 -1.29
CA ASP A 897 -22.73 -0.68 -1.60
C ASP A 897 -21.83 -0.28 -0.40
N GLY A 898 -21.99 -0.89 0.78
CA GLY A 898 -21.20 -0.59 2.00
C GLY A 898 -21.73 0.56 2.85
N GLY A 899 -22.96 1.03 2.57
CA GLY A 899 -23.69 1.92 3.48
C GLY A 899 -24.25 1.15 4.67
N ALA A 900 -24.69 1.87 5.71
CA ALA A 900 -25.42 1.27 6.82
C ALA A 900 -26.89 1.69 6.76
N ALA A 901 -27.81 0.73 6.88
CA ALA A 901 -29.24 0.97 6.88
C ALA A 901 -29.93 0.17 8.00
N TRP A 902 -31.19 0.49 8.27
CA TRP A 902 -32.05 -0.31 9.12
C TRP A 902 -32.70 -1.43 8.30
N PHE A 903 -32.85 -2.60 8.92
CA PHE A 903 -33.41 -3.81 8.30
C PHE A 903 -34.40 -4.48 9.26
N VAL A 904 -35.59 -4.84 8.79
CA VAL A 904 -36.60 -5.61 9.56
C VAL A 904 -36.65 -7.06 9.09
N PRO A 905 -36.96 -8.04 9.96
CA PRO A 905 -37.17 -9.42 9.53
C PRO A 905 -38.16 -9.50 8.37
N ASP A 906 -37.81 -10.25 7.34
CA ASP A 906 -38.65 -10.46 6.17
C ASP A 906 -39.79 -11.44 6.53
N PRO A 907 -41.06 -11.01 6.52
CA PRO A 907 -42.18 -11.85 6.94
C PRO A 907 -42.48 -13.00 5.96
N GLU A 908 -41.97 -12.93 4.72
CA GLU A 908 -42.11 -13.97 3.70
C GLU A 908 -40.89 -14.90 3.62
N ARG A 909 -39.75 -14.51 4.21
CA ARG A 909 -38.48 -15.24 4.11
C ARG A 909 -37.77 -15.32 5.47
N GLU A 910 -38.07 -16.38 6.21
CA GLU A 910 -37.46 -16.65 7.52
C GLU A 910 -35.92 -16.57 7.47
N GLY A 911 -35.33 -15.85 8.43
CA GLY A 911 -33.88 -15.60 8.49
C GLY A 911 -33.34 -14.57 7.48
N LYS A 912 -34.18 -13.98 6.61
CA LYS A 912 -33.84 -12.81 5.80
C LYS A 912 -34.40 -11.54 6.42
N TYR A 913 -33.87 -10.41 5.98
CA TYR A 913 -34.32 -9.09 6.41
C TYR A 913 -34.55 -8.21 5.18
N LEU A 914 -35.60 -7.38 5.24
CA LEU A 914 -35.89 -6.32 4.28
C LEU A 914 -35.26 -5.03 4.78
N MET A 915 -34.57 -4.30 3.91
CA MET A 915 -34.11 -2.95 4.21
C MET A 915 -35.33 -2.04 4.44
N LEU A 916 -35.36 -1.31 5.56
CA LEU A 916 -36.31 -0.24 5.79
C LEU A 916 -35.95 0.96 4.91
N VAL A 917 -36.44 0.92 3.69
CA VAL A 917 -36.89 2.13 3.00
C VAL A 917 -38.32 2.36 3.46
N GLU A 918 -38.54 3.42 4.25
CA GLU A 918 -39.90 3.80 4.64
C GLU A 918 -40.69 4.28 3.40
N ALA A 919 -42.01 4.11 3.47
CA ALA A 919 -42.93 4.24 2.33
C ALA A 919 -43.39 5.68 2.09
#